data_AF-A0A839HDH6-F1
#
_entry.id   AF-A0A839HDH6-F1
#
_cell.length_a   1.000
_cell.length_b   1.000
_cell.length_c   1.000
_cell.angle_alpha   90.00
_cell.angle_beta   90.00
_cell.angle_gamma   90.00
#
_symmetry.space_group_name_H-M   'P 1'
#
loop_
_entity.id
_entity.type
_entity.pdbx_description
1 polymer ?
#
loop_
_entity_poly.entity_id
_entity_poly.type
_entity_poly.pdbx_seq_one_letter_code
_entity_poly.pdbx_strand_id
1 'polypeptide(L)'
;MHNAIQQYQRKLDDLYRVAGADNEGSLRKAFEQLLETLGHEQQLILVNEYEIKTAAGNTIRVDGALVDRIRLVHGYWEAKDAKDDLDKEITAKFAKGYPRDNIIFEDTRTAVLFQNGLAVMRCPTDDGKRLEQLLTKFFNYELPAVADFRQARQQFMIELPGVAAALRELLAQAYQELDLFRQQADSFLKTCRRSIGAQVTASDVDEMLIQHLLTDQIFAAVFTNAIFHRENHLAQALVKLENTFLRGDTRQQLLKRLEPYFAAIRRTAANAITSYEKQEFLKQVYEDFYTAYNPKQADKLGIVYTPREVVRFIIEGCDWLAQQHFNKSLADPELDILDPCMGTGTFVIDLIDYLRGDKQALKRKFAGEIHANEIAILPYYIGCLNIEQTYYEATDQWCEFTGACFVNTLANWQMGLIQHGEVNDLLGSITEENHRRTMTQKQRVIPVIMGNPPYNANQKNANDNNQNMIEKTADARIKETYLAASTAQKTKLYDPFVRFLRWASDRIGEYGIVAFISNSSFISARSFDGFRQVVAQEFQEIWVIDLKGNARTSGELRRCEGGNVFDDKIRVGVAIYFCVRQKNPDLHQSCRIHYLAVADYYSALGKRRWLNQHSLRTLERAGEFRRIKPTAKGEWLNQPTADWSHWIAVASKDGKAGKSDEVIFQLFSFGVATNRDEWVYGLSEETVAQKVQYLIRYYEAKRSDVNAHDGGIKWTRALKNALVSDVPCRYDPSYLSSALYRPFVKRVLYFNAQLNEMLYKQQNIFPLQTANLAIAINGVTNSTRFETIGIRYLPDLHYCGDTITLPLWTYLSDGTQHDNITDWSLNHFQQHYHDATINKRAIFDYVYAVLHDPRYRQQFALNLKSEFPRIPTHPEFWAWSRIGGELVQLHTEFETVPPWPLKRIEYDSKTAPKCRLKANKTDGTIEIDSATVLTDIPASAWDYQLGTRSALEWVLDQYKERTPKDSTIREQFNTYQFADYKEQVIELLARVCRVSVATVNAMEQLTQLTW
;
A
#
# COMPACT_ATOMS: atom_id res chain seq x y z
N MET A 1 25.41 -0.70 -8.97
CA MET A 1 26.75 -1.15 -9.46
C MET A 1 27.95 -0.23 -9.14
N HIS A 2 28.18 0.90 -9.81
CA HIS A 2 29.39 1.73 -9.62
C HIS A 2 29.72 2.08 -8.15
N ASN A 3 28.72 2.51 -7.37
CA ASN A 3 28.89 2.82 -5.94
C ASN A 3 29.27 1.59 -5.09
N ALA A 4 28.75 0.39 -5.42
CA ALA A 4 29.05 -0.84 -4.70
C ALA A 4 30.51 -1.28 -4.92
N ILE A 5 31.02 -1.09 -6.14
CA ILE A 5 32.43 -1.36 -6.47
C ILE A 5 33.35 -0.39 -5.70
N GLN A 6 33.01 0.90 -5.63
CA GLN A 6 33.78 1.86 -4.83
C GLN A 6 33.78 1.49 -3.33
N GLN A 7 32.66 1.03 -2.80
CA GLN A 7 32.58 0.56 -1.40
C GLN A 7 33.43 -0.69 -1.18
N TYR A 8 33.39 -1.65 -2.10
CA TYR A 8 34.24 -2.84 -2.09
C TYR A 8 35.72 -2.46 -2.08
N GLN A 9 36.16 -1.59 -2.99
CA GLN A 9 37.57 -1.17 -3.10
C GLN A 9 38.05 -0.45 -1.83
N ARG A 10 37.26 0.49 -1.29
CA ARG A 10 37.59 1.16 -0.02
C ARG A 10 37.70 0.17 1.14
N LYS A 11 36.77 -0.79 1.19
CA LYS A 11 36.78 -1.83 2.24
C LYS A 11 37.98 -2.76 2.10
N LEU A 12 38.39 -3.09 0.88
CA LEU A 12 39.59 -3.86 0.60
C LEU A 12 40.84 -3.11 1.07
N ASP A 13 40.95 -1.81 0.75
CA ASP A 13 42.05 -0.93 1.20
C ASP A 13 42.13 -0.84 2.72
N ASP A 14 40.99 -0.68 3.40
CA ASP A 14 40.91 -0.63 4.86
C ASP A 14 41.33 -1.96 5.50
N LEU A 15 40.89 -3.09 4.92
CA LEU A 15 41.30 -4.42 5.39
C LEU A 15 42.80 -4.65 5.23
N TYR A 16 43.40 -4.20 4.12
CA TYR A 16 44.85 -4.26 3.93
C TYR A 16 45.61 -3.41 4.96
N ARG A 17 45.07 -2.25 5.36
CA ARG A 17 45.69 -1.35 6.34
C ARG A 17 45.58 -1.85 7.79
N VAL A 18 44.46 -2.48 8.15
CA VAL A 18 44.16 -2.88 9.54
C VAL A 18 44.65 -4.27 9.89
N ALA A 19 44.57 -5.24 8.96
CA ALA A 19 44.78 -6.64 9.27
C ALA A 19 46.24 -7.14 9.13
N GLY A 20 47.12 -6.38 8.47
CA GLY A 20 48.51 -6.79 8.23
C GLY A 20 48.61 -8.13 7.49
N ALA A 21 48.52 -8.09 6.15
CA ALA A 21 48.71 -9.18 5.19
C ALA A 21 48.14 -10.59 5.55
N ASP A 22 47.17 -11.04 4.75
CA ASP A 22 46.80 -12.44 4.54
C ASP A 22 45.90 -13.14 5.59
N ASN A 23 44.99 -12.43 6.28
CA ASN A 23 43.88 -13.12 6.95
C ASN A 23 42.76 -13.43 5.94
N GLU A 24 42.94 -14.56 5.25
CA GLU A 24 42.16 -15.16 4.16
C GLU A 24 40.63 -15.02 4.29
N GLY A 25 40.07 -15.39 5.46
CA GLY A 25 38.63 -15.34 5.71
C GLY A 25 38.04 -13.92 5.76
N SER A 26 38.89 -12.89 5.90
CA SER A 26 38.48 -11.48 6.01
C SER A 26 38.37 -10.81 4.63
N LEU A 27 39.27 -11.15 3.72
CA LEU A 27 39.36 -10.53 2.38
C LEU A 27 38.25 -11.06 1.45
N ARG A 28 37.96 -12.37 1.51
CA ARG A 28 36.83 -13.00 0.81
C ARG A 28 35.49 -12.33 1.12
N LYS A 29 35.25 -11.94 2.38
CA LYS A 29 34.00 -11.28 2.81
C LYS A 29 33.73 -9.95 2.10
N ALA A 30 34.76 -9.26 1.62
CA ALA A 30 34.58 -8.01 0.88
C ALA A 30 33.93 -8.27 -0.48
N PHE A 31 34.40 -9.30 -1.21
CA PHE A 31 33.83 -9.68 -2.51
C PHE A 31 32.46 -10.34 -2.36
N GLU A 32 32.27 -11.14 -1.31
CA GLU A 32 30.96 -11.67 -0.91
C GLU A 32 29.91 -10.57 -0.79
N GLN A 33 30.21 -9.50 -0.02
CA GLN A 33 29.30 -8.36 0.15
C GLN A 33 29.05 -7.57 -1.13
N LEU A 34 30.02 -7.52 -2.04
CA LEU A 34 29.83 -6.93 -3.36
C LEU A 34 28.78 -7.74 -4.14
N LEU A 35 28.93 -9.07 -4.20
CA LEU A 35 27.98 -9.95 -4.87
C LEU A 35 26.60 -9.93 -4.19
N GLU A 36 26.51 -9.91 -2.86
CA GLU A 36 25.24 -9.77 -2.14
C GLU A 36 24.52 -8.47 -2.50
N THR A 37 25.25 -7.35 -2.50
CA THR A 37 24.68 -6.03 -2.77
C THR A 37 24.14 -5.96 -4.20
N LEU A 38 24.92 -6.44 -5.18
CA LEU A 38 24.52 -6.45 -6.59
C LEU A 38 23.44 -7.49 -6.89
N GLY A 39 23.52 -8.69 -6.29
CA GLY A 39 22.49 -9.71 -6.40
C GLY A 39 21.14 -9.20 -5.91
N HIS A 40 21.11 -8.50 -4.79
CA HIS A 40 19.89 -7.92 -4.26
C HIS A 40 19.28 -6.86 -5.18
N GLU A 41 20.09 -6.02 -5.87
CA GLU A 41 19.60 -5.09 -6.91
C GLU A 41 18.81 -5.83 -8.01
N GLN A 42 19.11 -7.12 -8.24
CA GLN A 42 18.47 -7.99 -9.23
C GLN A 42 17.53 -9.05 -8.63
N GLN A 43 17.15 -8.92 -7.35
CA GLN A 43 16.31 -9.88 -6.64
C GLN A 43 16.91 -11.30 -6.53
N LEU A 44 18.24 -11.41 -6.61
CA LEU A 44 19.01 -12.63 -6.38
C LEU A 44 19.51 -12.67 -4.94
N ILE A 45 19.62 -13.87 -4.39
CA ILE A 45 20.12 -14.15 -3.06
C ILE A 45 21.44 -14.90 -3.21
N LEU A 46 22.51 -14.39 -2.59
CA LEU A 46 23.77 -15.13 -2.50
C LEU A 46 23.64 -16.19 -1.41
N VAL A 47 23.85 -17.45 -1.80
CA VAL A 47 23.90 -18.59 -0.88
C VAL A 47 25.36 -19.00 -0.75
N ASN A 48 25.91 -18.80 0.44
CA ASN A 48 27.28 -19.21 0.74
C ASN A 48 27.37 -20.74 0.87
N GLU A 49 28.55 -21.28 0.55
CA GLU A 49 28.83 -22.71 0.71
C GLU A 49 27.82 -23.61 -0.05
N TYR A 50 27.50 -23.23 -1.28
CA TYR A 50 26.46 -23.89 -2.07
C TYR A 50 26.90 -25.30 -2.52
N GLU A 51 26.10 -26.30 -2.16
CA GLU A 51 26.39 -27.71 -2.48
C GLU A 51 25.86 -28.10 -3.86
N ILE A 52 26.68 -28.82 -4.63
CA ILE A 52 26.35 -29.30 -5.97
C ILE A 52 26.64 -30.79 -6.05
N LYS A 53 25.65 -31.58 -6.49
CA LYS A 53 25.87 -32.99 -6.83
C LYS A 53 26.43 -33.10 -8.23
N THR A 54 27.61 -33.67 -8.35
CA THR A 54 28.28 -33.90 -9.64
C THR A 54 27.68 -35.09 -10.39
N ALA A 55 27.90 -35.17 -11.71
CA ALA A 55 27.49 -36.30 -12.53
C ALA A 55 28.10 -37.65 -12.07
N ALA A 56 29.21 -37.61 -11.32
CA ALA A 56 29.87 -38.77 -10.74
C ALA A 56 29.27 -39.19 -9.37
N GLY A 57 28.22 -38.53 -8.89
CA GLY A 57 27.54 -38.84 -7.62
C GLY A 57 28.18 -38.23 -6.37
N ASN A 58 29.33 -37.55 -6.50
CA ASN A 58 30.00 -36.86 -5.40
C ASN A 58 29.42 -35.45 -5.19
N THR A 59 29.42 -34.98 -3.95
CA THR A 59 28.98 -33.61 -3.60
C THR A 59 30.20 -32.69 -3.53
N ILE A 60 30.16 -31.58 -4.26
CA ILE A 60 31.15 -30.49 -4.20
C ILE A 60 30.50 -29.26 -3.59
N ARG A 61 31.32 -28.34 -3.07
CA ARG A 61 30.86 -27.10 -2.43
C ARG A 61 31.57 -25.91 -3.06
N VAL A 62 30.80 -25.00 -3.64
CA VAL A 62 31.32 -23.71 -4.13
C VAL A 62 31.20 -22.67 -3.03
N ASP A 63 32.01 -21.63 -3.10
CA ASP A 63 32.02 -20.58 -2.10
C ASP A 63 30.74 -19.75 -2.05
N GLY A 64 30.10 -19.52 -3.20
CA GLY A 64 28.77 -18.94 -3.27
C GLY A 64 28.04 -19.25 -4.58
N ALA A 65 26.72 -19.21 -4.52
CA ALA A 65 25.85 -19.24 -5.70
C ALA A 65 24.80 -18.13 -5.59
N LEU A 66 24.61 -17.37 -6.66
CA LEU A 66 23.49 -16.45 -6.78
C LEU A 66 22.28 -17.23 -7.28
N VAL A 67 21.21 -17.24 -6.48
CA VAL A 67 19.98 -17.93 -6.81
C VAL A 67 18.80 -16.96 -6.80
N ASP A 68 17.80 -17.21 -7.61
CA ASP A 68 16.52 -16.51 -7.50
C ASP A 68 15.61 -17.15 -6.42
N ARG A 69 14.41 -16.60 -6.28
CA ARG A 69 13.40 -17.07 -5.31
C ARG A 69 12.88 -18.49 -5.58
N ILE A 70 13.07 -19.03 -6.79
CA ILE A 70 12.74 -20.42 -7.14
C ILE A 70 13.98 -21.32 -7.16
N ARG A 71 15.10 -20.84 -6.60
CA ARG A 71 16.37 -21.57 -6.45
C ARG A 71 17.02 -21.97 -7.77
N LEU A 72 16.68 -21.29 -8.87
CA LEU A 72 17.49 -21.42 -10.07
C LEU A 72 18.78 -20.65 -9.86
N VAL A 73 19.91 -21.31 -10.10
CA VAL A 73 21.21 -20.66 -10.04
C VAL A 73 21.35 -19.76 -11.25
N HIS A 74 21.74 -18.51 -11.02
CA HIS A 74 22.07 -17.52 -12.03
C HIS A 74 23.57 -17.41 -12.24
N GLY A 75 24.38 -17.69 -11.21
CA GLY A 75 25.83 -17.76 -11.34
C GLY A 75 26.51 -18.28 -10.08
N TYR A 76 27.75 -18.72 -10.24
CA TYR A 76 28.58 -19.26 -9.16
C TYR A 76 29.77 -18.34 -8.87
N TRP A 77 30.27 -18.42 -7.65
CA TRP A 77 31.47 -17.72 -7.21
C TRP A 77 32.36 -18.67 -6.41
N GLU A 78 33.65 -18.62 -6.71
CA GLU A 78 34.70 -19.35 -6.02
C GLU A 78 35.85 -18.39 -5.70
N ALA A 79 36.19 -18.26 -4.43
CA ALA A 79 37.28 -17.43 -3.94
C ALA A 79 38.56 -18.28 -3.77
N LYS A 80 39.72 -17.68 -4.00
CA LYS A 80 41.04 -18.31 -3.90
C LYS A 80 42.04 -17.41 -3.18
N ASP A 81 43.17 -17.97 -2.77
CA ASP A 81 44.19 -17.21 -2.09
C ASP A 81 44.98 -16.36 -3.07
N ALA A 82 45.31 -15.13 -2.67
CA ALA A 82 46.15 -14.22 -3.45
C ALA A 82 47.59 -14.76 -3.70
N LYS A 83 47.96 -15.87 -3.05
CA LYS A 83 49.24 -16.59 -3.22
C LYS A 83 49.14 -17.78 -4.16
N ASP A 84 47.93 -18.24 -4.46
CA ASP A 84 47.70 -19.38 -5.35
C ASP A 84 47.90 -18.99 -6.81
N ASP A 85 48.27 -19.97 -7.61
CA ASP A 85 48.24 -19.86 -9.06
C ASP A 85 46.79 -20.09 -9.53
N LEU A 86 46.06 -18.99 -9.74
CA LEU A 86 44.62 -19.00 -10.04
C LEU A 86 44.28 -19.93 -11.23
N ASP A 87 45.17 -20.05 -12.24
CA ASP A 87 44.93 -20.91 -13.41
C ASP A 87 45.04 -22.41 -13.09
N LYS A 88 45.99 -22.78 -12.21
CA LYS A 88 46.10 -24.16 -11.72
C LYS A 88 44.90 -24.52 -10.86
N GLU A 89 44.46 -23.61 -10.01
CA GLU A 89 43.28 -23.83 -9.16
C GLU A 89 42.00 -23.98 -9.97
N ILE A 90 41.77 -23.13 -10.97
CA ILE A 90 40.65 -23.25 -11.90
C ILE A 90 40.67 -24.64 -12.57
N THR A 91 41.83 -25.05 -13.07
CA THR A 91 41.99 -26.36 -13.73
C THR A 91 41.69 -27.52 -12.77
N ALA A 92 42.19 -27.46 -11.53
CA ALA A 92 41.95 -28.46 -10.50
C ALA A 92 40.46 -28.52 -10.10
N LYS A 93 39.79 -27.38 -9.97
CA LYS A 93 38.35 -27.29 -9.65
C LYS A 93 37.50 -27.85 -10.77
N PHE A 94 37.80 -27.55 -12.03
CA PHE A 94 37.12 -28.16 -13.16
C PHE A 94 37.34 -29.67 -13.26
N ALA A 95 38.52 -30.18 -12.88
CA ALA A 95 38.77 -31.62 -12.80
C ALA A 95 37.94 -32.30 -11.69
N LYS A 96 37.64 -31.57 -10.61
CA LYS A 96 36.74 -32.01 -9.52
C LYS A 96 35.24 -31.88 -9.86
N GLY A 97 34.89 -31.37 -11.05
CA GLY A 97 33.51 -31.26 -11.52
C GLY A 97 32.81 -29.94 -11.17
N TYR A 98 33.55 -28.87 -10.86
CA TYR A 98 32.96 -27.55 -10.63
C TYR A 98 32.25 -27.02 -11.89
N PRO A 99 31.21 -26.18 -11.73
CA PRO A 99 30.48 -25.59 -12.85
C PRO A 99 31.42 -24.85 -13.81
N ARG A 100 31.22 -25.06 -15.11
CA ARG A 100 31.97 -24.37 -16.18
C ARG A 100 31.19 -23.24 -16.84
N ASP A 101 29.96 -23.02 -16.37
CA ASP A 101 29.05 -22.03 -16.94
C ASP A 101 28.63 -21.02 -15.88
N ASN A 102 28.73 -19.75 -16.25
CA ASN A 102 28.60 -18.56 -15.41
C ASN A 102 29.21 -18.67 -14.00
N ILE A 103 30.54 -18.82 -13.91
CA ILE A 103 31.28 -18.85 -12.64
C ILE A 103 32.38 -17.79 -12.61
N ILE A 104 32.49 -17.07 -11.49
CA ILE A 104 33.61 -16.17 -11.19
C ILE A 104 34.60 -16.91 -10.29
N PHE A 105 35.87 -16.94 -10.71
CA PHE A 105 37.00 -17.26 -9.86
C PHE A 105 37.74 -15.96 -9.53
N GLU A 106 38.01 -15.70 -8.26
CA GLU A 106 38.75 -14.51 -7.84
C GLU A 106 39.72 -14.78 -6.69
N ASP A 107 40.85 -14.07 -6.68
CA ASP A 107 41.92 -14.18 -5.67
C ASP A 107 42.19 -12.85 -4.96
N THR A 108 41.21 -11.94 -4.94
CA THR A 108 41.26 -10.56 -4.47
C THR A 108 42.15 -9.60 -5.26
N ARG A 109 42.95 -10.09 -6.22
CA ARG A 109 43.75 -9.28 -7.16
C ARG A 109 43.22 -9.37 -8.58
N THR A 110 42.73 -10.54 -8.97
CA THR A 110 42.26 -10.88 -10.30
C THR A 110 40.91 -11.57 -10.19
N ALA A 111 39.97 -11.19 -11.05
CA ALA A 111 38.72 -11.90 -11.26
C ALA A 111 38.68 -12.47 -12.68
N VAL A 112 38.23 -13.72 -12.81
CA VAL A 112 38.09 -14.44 -14.08
C VAL A 112 36.66 -14.99 -14.19
N LEU A 113 35.97 -14.61 -15.25
CA LEU A 113 34.61 -15.06 -15.55
C LEU A 113 34.64 -16.14 -16.62
N PHE A 114 34.05 -17.30 -16.31
CA PHE A 114 33.79 -18.38 -17.27
C PHE A 114 32.31 -18.45 -17.62
N GLN A 115 32.01 -18.54 -18.91
CA GLN A 115 30.67 -18.76 -19.46
C GLN A 115 30.78 -19.71 -20.65
N ASN A 116 29.82 -20.63 -20.81
CA ASN A 116 29.84 -21.69 -21.83
C ASN A 116 31.16 -22.48 -21.88
N GLY A 117 31.81 -22.68 -20.73
CA GLY A 117 33.10 -23.37 -20.63
C GLY A 117 34.32 -22.60 -21.14
N LEU A 118 34.17 -21.33 -21.50
CA LEU A 118 35.24 -20.47 -21.98
C LEU A 118 35.50 -19.31 -21.00
N ALA A 119 36.77 -18.93 -20.86
CA ALA A 119 37.15 -17.71 -20.13
C ALA A 119 36.74 -16.49 -20.97
N VAL A 120 35.64 -15.82 -20.58
CA VAL A 120 35.07 -14.69 -21.34
C VAL A 120 35.72 -13.37 -20.96
N MET A 121 36.17 -13.22 -19.71
CA MET A 121 36.82 -12.00 -19.25
C MET A 121 37.75 -12.28 -18.07
N ARG A 122 38.91 -11.60 -18.07
CA ARG A 122 39.82 -11.49 -16.94
C ARG A 122 40.12 -10.02 -16.68
N CYS A 123 40.08 -9.60 -15.42
CA CYS A 123 40.46 -8.25 -15.05
C CYS A 123 41.06 -8.19 -13.63
N PRO A 124 41.93 -7.19 -13.37
CA PRO A 124 42.28 -6.81 -12.00
C PRO A 124 41.05 -6.33 -11.21
N THR A 125 40.98 -6.65 -9.92
CA THR A 125 39.88 -6.25 -9.02
C THR A 125 39.98 -4.77 -8.59
N ASP A 126 41.15 -4.16 -8.70
CA ASP A 126 41.40 -2.73 -8.43
C ASP A 126 41.00 -1.83 -9.62
N ASP A 127 40.88 -2.37 -10.84
CA ASP A 127 40.33 -1.67 -12.00
C ASP A 127 38.81 -1.65 -11.96
N GLY A 128 38.25 -0.62 -11.31
CA GLY A 128 36.81 -0.49 -11.10
C GLY A 128 35.98 -0.51 -12.40
N LYS A 129 36.52 0.00 -13.53
CA LYS A 129 35.81 0.00 -14.81
C LYS A 129 35.76 -1.40 -15.42
N ARG A 130 36.87 -2.15 -15.38
CA ARG A 130 36.90 -3.51 -15.93
C ARG A 130 36.16 -4.50 -15.04
N LEU A 131 36.22 -4.33 -13.72
CA LEU A 131 35.42 -5.12 -12.78
C LEU A 131 33.92 -4.88 -12.99
N GLU A 132 33.49 -3.62 -13.21
CA GLU A 132 32.10 -3.30 -13.56
C GLU A 132 31.65 -4.02 -14.84
N GLN A 133 32.49 -4.07 -15.87
CA GLN A 133 32.20 -4.80 -17.12
C GLN A 133 32.10 -6.32 -16.90
N LEU A 134 33.00 -6.91 -16.10
CA LEU A 134 32.96 -8.33 -15.77
C LEU A 134 31.69 -8.69 -15.01
N LEU A 135 31.36 -7.93 -13.96
CA LEU A 135 30.14 -8.14 -13.17
C LEU A 135 28.88 -7.91 -14.01
N THR A 136 28.87 -6.91 -14.90
CA THR A 136 27.76 -6.71 -15.84
C THR A 136 27.55 -7.94 -16.73
N LYS A 137 28.64 -8.55 -17.24
CA LYS A 137 28.55 -9.79 -18.04
C LYS A 137 28.06 -10.98 -17.22
N PHE A 138 28.52 -11.10 -15.98
CA PHE A 138 28.12 -12.17 -15.07
C PHE A 138 26.62 -12.11 -14.72
N PHE A 139 26.13 -10.93 -14.33
CA PHE A 139 24.73 -10.74 -13.94
C PHE A 139 23.75 -10.73 -15.11
N ASN A 140 24.18 -10.32 -16.32
CA ASN A 140 23.31 -10.33 -17.51
C ASN A 140 23.29 -11.68 -18.25
N TYR A 141 24.05 -12.66 -17.79
CA TYR A 141 24.10 -13.98 -18.41
C TYR A 141 22.99 -14.87 -17.88
N GLU A 142 22.30 -15.55 -18.80
CA GLU A 142 21.20 -16.43 -18.47
C GLU A 142 21.62 -17.89 -18.67
N LEU A 143 21.66 -18.66 -17.58
CA LEU A 143 21.96 -20.09 -17.62
C LEU A 143 20.82 -20.87 -18.34
N PRO A 144 21.13 -21.98 -19.05
CA PRO A 144 20.11 -22.76 -19.76
C PRO A 144 18.91 -23.18 -18.90
N ALA A 145 19.17 -23.58 -17.64
CA ALA A 145 18.09 -23.95 -16.72
C ALA A 145 17.15 -22.78 -16.38
N VAL A 146 17.68 -21.56 -16.32
CA VAL A 146 16.89 -20.33 -16.11
C VAL A 146 16.04 -20.03 -17.34
N ALA A 147 16.64 -20.12 -18.53
CA ALA A 147 15.95 -19.91 -19.80
C ALA A 147 14.82 -20.93 -20.02
N ASP A 148 15.09 -22.21 -19.77
CA ASP A 148 14.11 -23.30 -19.90
C ASP A 148 12.91 -23.10 -18.97
N PHE A 149 13.16 -22.74 -17.70
CA PHE A 149 12.08 -22.47 -16.75
C PHE A 149 11.28 -21.24 -17.16
N ARG A 150 11.94 -20.15 -17.58
CA ARG A 150 11.27 -18.93 -18.06
C ARG A 150 10.38 -19.21 -19.26
N GLN A 151 10.85 -20.01 -20.22
CA GLN A 151 10.06 -20.41 -21.37
C GLN A 151 8.86 -21.27 -20.97
N ALA A 152 9.05 -22.26 -20.09
CA ALA A 152 7.97 -23.10 -19.59
C ALA A 152 6.89 -22.27 -18.87
N ARG A 153 7.32 -21.29 -18.05
CA ARG A 153 6.44 -20.32 -17.39
C ARG A 153 5.67 -19.48 -18.40
N GLN A 154 6.33 -18.91 -19.41
CA GLN A 154 5.65 -18.11 -20.44
C GLN A 154 4.59 -18.92 -21.18
N GLN A 155 4.90 -20.17 -21.56
CA GLN A 155 3.94 -21.05 -22.20
C GLN A 155 2.75 -21.33 -21.27
N PHE A 156 3.01 -21.60 -19.99
CA PHE A 156 1.96 -21.81 -19.00
C PHE A 156 1.01 -20.62 -18.87
N MET A 157 1.55 -19.39 -18.83
CA MET A 157 0.75 -18.16 -18.79
C MET A 157 -0.19 -18.01 -20.01
N ILE A 158 0.21 -18.54 -21.17
CA ILE A 158 -0.57 -18.51 -22.41
C ILE A 158 -1.64 -19.61 -22.44
N GLU A 159 -1.29 -20.82 -22.02
CA GLU A 159 -2.16 -22.01 -22.13
C GLU A 159 -3.22 -22.09 -21.03
N LEU A 160 -2.89 -21.70 -19.79
CA LEU A 160 -3.76 -21.88 -18.63
C LEU A 160 -5.15 -21.24 -18.78
N PRO A 161 -5.31 -20.02 -19.33
CA PRO A 161 -6.63 -19.44 -19.56
C PRO A 161 -7.51 -20.29 -20.48
N GLY A 162 -6.92 -20.89 -21.52
CA GLY A 162 -7.62 -21.78 -22.44
C GLY A 162 -8.03 -23.09 -21.79
N VAL A 163 -7.14 -23.68 -20.98
CA VAL A 163 -7.43 -24.89 -20.19
C VAL A 163 -8.55 -24.62 -19.18
N ALA A 164 -8.52 -23.48 -18.48
CA ALA A 164 -9.55 -23.08 -17.53
C ALA A 164 -10.91 -22.84 -18.22
N ALA A 165 -10.93 -22.25 -19.42
CA ALA A 165 -12.16 -22.08 -20.20
C ALA A 165 -12.77 -23.43 -20.59
N ALA A 166 -11.95 -24.36 -21.09
CA ALA A 166 -12.42 -25.71 -21.43
C ALA A 166 -12.98 -26.47 -20.21
N LEU A 167 -12.38 -26.31 -19.03
CA LEU A 167 -12.93 -26.88 -17.79
C LEU A 167 -14.29 -26.31 -17.40
N ARG A 168 -14.49 -24.99 -17.57
CA ARG A 168 -15.79 -24.35 -17.34
C ARG A 168 -16.86 -24.86 -18.31
N GLU A 169 -16.50 -25.10 -19.57
CA GLU A 169 -17.41 -25.70 -20.55
C GLU A 169 -17.79 -27.13 -20.18
N LEU A 170 -16.81 -27.96 -19.77
CA LEU A 170 -17.07 -29.31 -19.30
C LEU A 170 -17.96 -29.34 -18.06
N LEU A 171 -17.78 -28.40 -17.12
CA LEU A 171 -18.65 -28.23 -15.97
C LEU A 171 -20.07 -27.87 -16.37
N ALA A 172 -20.22 -26.90 -17.29
CA ALA A 172 -21.54 -26.51 -17.80
C ALA A 172 -22.28 -27.68 -18.47
N GLN A 173 -21.55 -28.52 -19.22
CA GLN A 173 -22.09 -29.77 -19.78
C GLN A 173 -22.47 -30.78 -18.69
N ALA A 174 -21.60 -30.99 -17.69
CA ALA A 174 -21.87 -31.88 -16.57
C ALA A 174 -23.15 -31.48 -15.81
N TYR A 175 -23.37 -30.19 -15.58
CA TYR A 175 -24.60 -29.68 -14.99
C TYR A 175 -25.85 -29.97 -15.84
N GLN A 176 -25.74 -30.12 -17.15
CA GLN A 176 -26.87 -30.42 -18.02
C GLN A 176 -27.13 -31.92 -18.15
N GLU A 177 -26.07 -32.71 -18.28
CA GLU A 177 -26.14 -34.10 -18.71
C GLU A 177 -26.03 -35.12 -17.55
N LEU A 178 -25.45 -34.73 -16.41
CA LEU A 178 -25.12 -35.67 -15.32
C LEU A 178 -25.89 -35.36 -14.04
N ASP A 179 -26.97 -36.11 -13.79
CA ASP A 179 -27.78 -35.97 -12.56
C ASP A 179 -26.98 -36.17 -11.28
N LEU A 180 -26.07 -37.14 -11.27
CA LEU A 180 -25.24 -37.43 -10.10
C LEU A 180 -24.30 -36.25 -9.78
N PHE A 181 -23.72 -35.61 -10.79
CA PHE A 181 -22.88 -34.43 -10.60
C PHE A 181 -23.69 -33.27 -10.03
N ARG A 182 -24.87 -32.97 -10.62
CA ARG A 182 -25.79 -31.93 -10.12
C ARG A 182 -26.10 -32.10 -8.63
N GLN A 183 -26.52 -33.31 -8.24
CA GLN A 183 -26.89 -33.62 -6.85
C GLN A 183 -25.71 -33.43 -5.90
N GLN A 184 -24.52 -33.90 -6.28
CA GLN A 184 -23.31 -33.75 -5.47
C GLN A 184 -22.87 -32.29 -5.38
N ALA A 185 -22.93 -31.53 -6.48
CA ALA A 185 -22.56 -30.13 -6.52
C ALA A 185 -23.51 -29.27 -5.66
N ASP A 186 -24.82 -29.53 -5.72
CA ASP A 186 -25.81 -28.85 -4.87
C ASP A 186 -25.60 -29.17 -3.38
N SER A 187 -25.27 -30.41 -3.06
CA SER A 187 -24.93 -30.83 -1.69
C SER A 187 -23.66 -30.12 -1.19
N PHE A 188 -22.64 -30.02 -2.04
CA PHE A 188 -21.40 -29.30 -1.73
C PHE A 188 -21.62 -27.78 -1.63
N LEU A 189 -22.52 -27.20 -2.43
CA LEU A 189 -22.89 -25.79 -2.31
C LEU A 189 -23.61 -25.48 -0.99
N LYS A 190 -24.59 -26.30 -0.59
CA LYS A 190 -25.28 -26.17 0.71
C LYS A 190 -24.28 -26.24 1.87
N THR A 191 -23.33 -27.14 1.76
CA THR A 191 -22.18 -27.32 2.65
C THR A 191 -21.33 -26.05 2.77
N CYS A 192 -20.88 -25.49 1.65
CA CYS A 192 -20.07 -24.28 1.63
C CYS A 192 -20.85 -23.09 2.21
N ARG A 193 -22.15 -22.98 1.90
CA ARG A 193 -23.01 -21.93 2.47
C ARG A 193 -23.14 -22.00 3.98
N ARG A 194 -23.14 -23.20 4.56
CA ARG A 194 -23.17 -23.40 6.02
C ARG A 194 -21.84 -23.04 6.69
N SER A 195 -20.71 -23.26 6.02
CA SER A 195 -19.36 -23.05 6.61
C SER A 195 -18.80 -21.64 6.36
N ILE A 196 -18.99 -21.11 5.15
CA ILE A 196 -18.40 -19.84 4.69
C ILE A 196 -19.44 -18.70 4.75
N GLY A 197 -20.71 -19.02 4.48
CA GLY A 197 -21.83 -18.08 4.53
C GLY A 197 -22.73 -18.13 3.29
N ALA A 198 -23.93 -17.55 3.40
CA ALA A 198 -24.97 -17.60 2.38
C ALA A 198 -24.59 -16.96 1.03
N GLN A 199 -23.54 -16.14 1.00
CA GLN A 199 -23.03 -15.47 -0.19
C GLN A 199 -22.39 -16.42 -1.21
N VAL A 200 -22.02 -17.65 -0.81
CA VAL A 200 -21.41 -18.62 -1.73
C VAL A 200 -22.42 -19.03 -2.80
N THR A 201 -21.98 -19.02 -4.05
CA THR A 201 -22.75 -19.33 -5.26
C THR A 201 -22.29 -20.64 -5.89
N ALA A 202 -23.07 -21.18 -6.84
CA ALA A 202 -22.65 -22.34 -7.62
C ALA A 202 -21.37 -22.06 -8.42
N SER A 203 -21.22 -20.83 -8.94
CA SER A 203 -19.99 -20.42 -9.63
C SER A 203 -18.77 -20.46 -8.72
N ASP A 204 -18.91 -20.20 -7.41
CA ASP A 204 -17.79 -20.33 -6.48
C ASP A 204 -17.38 -21.79 -6.31
N VAL A 205 -18.33 -22.73 -6.32
CA VAL A 205 -18.05 -24.18 -6.29
C VAL A 205 -17.31 -24.62 -7.56
N ASP A 206 -17.70 -24.10 -8.72
CA ASP A 206 -17.01 -24.37 -9.99
C ASP A 206 -15.55 -23.90 -9.94
N GLU A 207 -15.33 -22.67 -9.49
CA GLU A 207 -13.98 -22.11 -9.34
C GLU A 207 -13.16 -22.88 -8.30
N MET A 208 -13.77 -23.32 -7.19
CA MET A 208 -13.13 -24.19 -6.19
C MET A 208 -12.65 -25.51 -6.80
N LEU A 209 -13.49 -26.14 -7.63
CA LEU A 209 -13.16 -27.42 -8.26
C LEU A 209 -12.08 -27.26 -9.34
N ILE A 210 -12.16 -26.23 -10.18
CA ILE A 210 -11.14 -25.95 -11.20
C ILE A 210 -9.79 -25.66 -10.53
N GLN A 211 -9.78 -24.83 -9.49
CA GLN A 211 -8.55 -24.53 -8.74
C GLN A 211 -7.96 -25.79 -8.11
N HIS A 212 -8.79 -26.66 -7.52
CA HIS A 212 -8.34 -27.93 -6.98
C HIS A 212 -7.66 -28.81 -8.04
N LEU A 213 -8.32 -29.02 -9.18
CA LEU A 213 -7.81 -29.85 -10.27
C LEU A 213 -6.43 -29.38 -10.78
N LEU A 214 -6.28 -28.07 -10.97
CA LEU A 214 -5.07 -27.50 -11.54
C LEU A 214 -3.92 -27.44 -10.52
N THR A 215 -4.23 -27.27 -9.24
CA THR A 215 -3.22 -27.16 -8.18
C THR A 215 -2.75 -28.51 -7.66
N ASP A 216 -3.57 -29.56 -7.76
CA ASP A 216 -3.18 -30.95 -7.43
C ASP A 216 -1.88 -31.38 -8.15
N GLN A 217 -1.75 -31.03 -9.43
CA GLN A 217 -0.55 -31.35 -10.23
C GLN A 217 0.69 -30.58 -9.78
N ILE A 218 0.51 -29.31 -9.36
CA ILE A 218 1.59 -28.49 -8.81
C ILE A 218 2.06 -29.12 -7.49
N PHE A 219 1.13 -29.49 -6.62
CA PHE A 219 1.44 -30.11 -5.34
C PHE A 219 2.15 -31.45 -5.48
N ALA A 220 1.63 -32.34 -6.33
CA ALA A 220 2.27 -33.62 -6.62
C ALA A 220 3.68 -33.46 -7.23
N ALA A 221 3.94 -32.34 -7.91
CA ALA A 221 5.25 -32.02 -8.45
C ALA A 221 6.25 -31.53 -7.39
N VAL A 222 5.78 -30.88 -6.32
CA VAL A 222 6.63 -30.28 -5.28
C VAL A 222 6.85 -31.21 -4.09
N PHE A 223 5.83 -31.98 -3.70
CA PHE A 223 5.85 -32.83 -2.51
C PHE A 223 5.93 -34.31 -2.88
N THR A 224 7.04 -34.95 -2.50
CA THR A 224 7.30 -36.38 -2.76
C THR A 224 6.44 -37.33 -1.94
N ASN A 225 5.95 -36.89 -0.76
CA ASN A 225 4.98 -37.63 0.05
C ASN A 225 3.54 -37.20 -0.31
N ALA A 226 3.04 -37.66 -1.45
CA ALA A 226 1.72 -37.31 -2.00
C ALA A 226 0.51 -37.75 -1.13
N ILE A 227 0.74 -38.40 0.00
CA ILE A 227 -0.31 -38.86 0.92
C ILE A 227 -1.04 -37.66 1.54
N PHE A 228 -0.32 -36.59 1.88
CA PHE A 228 -0.87 -35.43 2.63
C PHE A 228 -2.01 -34.72 1.88
N HIS A 229 -1.90 -34.59 0.55
CA HIS A 229 -2.91 -33.93 -0.29
C HIS A 229 -4.16 -34.80 -0.50
N ARG A 230 -4.01 -36.13 -0.51
CA ARG A 230 -5.11 -37.07 -0.81
C ARG A 230 -5.97 -37.39 0.41
N GLU A 231 -5.38 -37.30 1.61
CA GLU A 231 -6.09 -37.55 2.87
C GLU A 231 -6.83 -36.32 3.40
N ASN A 232 -6.57 -35.12 2.86
CA ASN A 232 -7.30 -33.91 3.27
C ASN A 232 -8.80 -34.04 2.95
N HIS A 233 -9.65 -33.83 3.96
CA HIS A 233 -11.10 -34.03 3.83
C HIS A 233 -11.77 -33.18 2.73
N LEU A 234 -11.28 -31.95 2.48
CA LEU A 234 -11.79 -31.10 1.41
C LEU A 234 -11.30 -31.61 0.04
N ALA A 235 -10.07 -32.13 -0.06
CA ALA A 235 -9.58 -32.71 -1.32
C ALA A 235 -10.40 -33.94 -1.69
N GLN A 236 -10.70 -34.80 -0.71
CA GLN A 236 -11.59 -35.95 -0.92
C GLN A 236 -13.00 -35.52 -1.39
N ALA A 237 -13.49 -34.34 -0.97
CA ALA A 237 -14.72 -33.75 -1.48
C ALA A 237 -14.70 -33.53 -2.98
N LEU A 238 -13.68 -32.80 -3.41
CA LEU A 238 -13.56 -32.27 -4.75
C LEU A 238 -13.17 -33.37 -5.71
N VAL A 239 -12.37 -34.35 -5.27
CA VAL A 239 -12.09 -35.57 -6.03
C VAL A 239 -13.36 -36.40 -6.28
N LYS A 240 -14.30 -36.46 -5.31
CA LYS A 240 -15.60 -37.14 -5.54
C LYS A 240 -16.39 -36.45 -6.65
N LEU A 241 -16.44 -35.12 -6.65
CA LEU A 241 -17.07 -34.32 -7.71
C LEU A 241 -16.33 -34.50 -9.05
N GLU A 242 -15.01 -34.37 -9.07
CA GLU A 242 -14.14 -34.56 -10.25
C GLU A 242 -14.43 -35.90 -10.94
N ASN A 243 -14.45 -37.00 -10.19
CA ASN A 243 -14.61 -38.35 -10.71
C ASN A 243 -15.98 -38.59 -11.39
N THR A 244 -16.97 -37.73 -11.18
CA THR A 244 -18.28 -37.90 -11.82
C THR A 244 -18.32 -37.36 -13.26
N PHE A 245 -17.55 -36.32 -13.60
CA PHE A 245 -17.60 -35.68 -14.92
C PHE A 245 -16.28 -35.69 -15.70
N LEU A 246 -15.13 -35.77 -15.03
CA LEU A 246 -13.82 -35.73 -15.68
C LEU A 246 -13.16 -37.11 -15.62
N ARG A 247 -13.25 -37.88 -16.72
CA ARG A 247 -12.70 -39.25 -16.82
C ARG A 247 -11.35 -39.28 -17.57
N GLY A 248 -10.60 -40.36 -17.33
CA GLY A 248 -9.16 -40.53 -17.62
C GLY A 248 -8.61 -39.85 -18.88
N ASP A 249 -9.12 -40.19 -20.06
CA ASP A 249 -8.57 -39.69 -21.33
C ASP A 249 -8.79 -38.18 -21.51
N THR A 250 -9.97 -37.68 -21.16
CA THR A 250 -10.31 -36.25 -21.23
C THR A 250 -9.42 -35.44 -20.28
N ARG A 251 -9.21 -35.94 -19.06
CA ARG A 251 -8.31 -35.32 -18.07
C ARG A 251 -6.88 -35.23 -18.59
N GLN A 252 -6.36 -36.34 -19.13
CA GLN A 252 -4.99 -36.40 -19.64
C GLN A 252 -4.78 -35.44 -20.81
N GLN A 253 -5.70 -35.40 -21.78
CA GLN A 253 -5.57 -34.52 -22.95
C GLN A 253 -5.60 -33.04 -22.57
N LEU A 254 -6.47 -32.66 -21.63
CA LEU A 254 -6.64 -31.28 -21.20
C LEU A 254 -5.44 -30.78 -20.40
N LEU A 255 -4.90 -31.61 -19.49
CA LEU A 255 -3.73 -31.25 -18.67
C LEU A 255 -2.39 -31.40 -19.41
N LYS A 256 -2.30 -32.17 -20.50
CA LYS A 256 -1.06 -32.37 -21.28
C LYS A 256 -0.43 -31.06 -21.76
N ARG A 257 -1.23 -30.02 -22.00
CA ARG A 257 -0.75 -28.69 -22.40
C ARG A 257 0.05 -27.97 -21.30
N LEU A 258 -0.22 -28.30 -20.04
CA LEU A 258 0.45 -27.71 -18.86
C LEU A 258 1.66 -28.53 -18.40
N GLU A 259 1.82 -29.75 -18.93
CA GLU A 259 2.87 -30.69 -18.55
C GLU A 259 4.30 -30.16 -18.65
N PRO A 260 4.70 -29.36 -19.68
CA PRO A 260 6.04 -28.79 -19.75
C PRO A 260 6.40 -27.95 -18.50
N TYR A 261 5.44 -27.19 -17.98
CA TYR A 261 5.63 -26.39 -16.78
C TYR A 261 5.70 -27.24 -15.52
N PHE A 262 4.81 -28.24 -15.36
CA PHE A 262 4.89 -29.17 -14.24
C PHE A 262 6.19 -29.98 -14.24
N ALA A 263 6.72 -30.35 -15.41
CA ALA A 263 8.02 -31.00 -15.52
C ALA A 263 9.17 -30.08 -15.11
N ALA A 264 9.13 -28.80 -15.48
CA ALA A 264 10.10 -27.80 -15.03
C ALA A 264 10.06 -27.60 -13.51
N ILE A 265 8.85 -27.56 -12.93
CA ILE A 265 8.63 -27.51 -11.48
C ILE A 265 9.25 -28.74 -10.82
N ARG A 266 8.95 -29.96 -11.27
CA ARG A 266 9.50 -31.19 -10.68
C ARG A 266 11.03 -31.21 -10.69
N ARG A 267 11.65 -30.83 -11.81
CA ARG A 267 13.11 -30.76 -11.94
C ARG A 267 13.73 -29.77 -10.96
N THR A 268 13.07 -28.62 -10.77
CA THR A 268 13.56 -27.57 -9.88
C THR A 268 13.32 -27.94 -8.41
N ALA A 269 12.14 -28.45 -8.07
CA ALA A 269 11.74 -28.87 -6.73
C ALA A 269 12.50 -30.10 -6.22
N ALA A 270 12.92 -31.02 -7.10
CA ALA A 270 13.76 -32.17 -6.74
C ALA A 270 15.13 -31.77 -6.19
N ASN A 271 15.60 -30.55 -6.48
CA ASN A 271 16.85 -29.99 -5.97
C ASN A 271 16.67 -29.19 -4.67
N ALA A 272 15.44 -28.99 -4.18
CA ALA A 272 15.17 -28.24 -2.95
C ALA A 272 15.45 -29.11 -1.70
N ILE A 273 16.32 -28.61 -0.81
CA ILE A 273 16.95 -29.42 0.24
C ILE A 273 16.17 -29.32 1.58
N THR A 274 15.45 -28.21 1.83
CA THR A 274 14.75 -27.93 3.11
C THR A 274 13.27 -27.53 2.95
N SER A 275 12.44 -27.68 4.00
CA SER A 275 11.03 -27.19 4.01
C SER A 275 10.89 -25.73 3.60
N TYR A 276 11.78 -24.89 4.11
CA TYR A 276 11.71 -23.45 3.88
C TYR A 276 11.91 -23.10 2.40
N GLU A 277 12.86 -23.77 1.73
CA GLU A 277 13.11 -23.58 0.31
C GLU A 277 11.94 -24.07 -0.54
N LYS A 278 11.30 -25.19 -0.15
CA LYS A 278 10.09 -25.69 -0.81
C LYS A 278 8.93 -24.71 -0.65
N GLN A 279 8.81 -24.04 0.51
CA GLN A 279 7.78 -23.03 0.74
C GLN A 279 7.98 -21.80 -0.14
N GLU A 280 9.18 -21.21 -0.17
CA GLU A 280 9.45 -20.03 -1.03
C GLU A 280 9.26 -20.35 -2.51
N PHE A 281 9.69 -21.54 -2.94
CA PHE A 281 9.44 -22.03 -4.29
C PHE A 281 7.93 -22.13 -4.59
N LEU A 282 7.17 -22.72 -3.67
CA LEU A 282 5.73 -22.89 -3.80
C LEU A 282 4.99 -21.54 -3.87
N LYS A 283 5.40 -20.55 -3.06
CA LYS A 283 4.84 -19.19 -3.09
C LYS A 283 4.92 -18.57 -4.47
N GLN A 284 6.07 -18.67 -5.13
CA GLN A 284 6.30 -18.10 -6.46
C GLN A 284 5.51 -18.85 -7.54
N VAL A 285 5.52 -20.19 -7.51
CA VAL A 285 4.74 -21.01 -8.44
C VAL A 285 3.25 -20.68 -8.35
N TYR A 286 2.74 -20.39 -7.15
CA TYR A 286 1.37 -19.94 -6.96
C TYR A 286 1.10 -18.52 -7.43
N GLU A 287 2.02 -17.58 -7.23
CA GLU A 287 1.90 -16.22 -7.76
C GLU A 287 1.77 -16.27 -9.29
N ASP A 288 2.55 -17.12 -9.95
CA ASP A 288 2.48 -17.38 -11.39
C ASP A 288 1.13 -18.01 -11.79
N PHE A 289 0.68 -19.04 -11.05
CA PHE A 289 -0.63 -19.67 -11.26
C PHE A 289 -1.77 -18.66 -11.22
N TYR A 290 -1.85 -17.84 -10.17
CA TYR A 290 -2.93 -16.87 -10.01
C TYR A 290 -2.91 -15.79 -11.08
N THR A 291 -1.71 -15.30 -11.41
CA THR A 291 -1.54 -14.27 -12.44
C THR A 291 -2.04 -14.76 -13.79
N ALA A 292 -1.82 -16.04 -14.11
CA ALA A 292 -2.35 -16.65 -15.33
C ALA A 292 -3.85 -16.94 -15.25
N TYR A 293 -4.31 -17.53 -14.14
CA TYR A 293 -5.66 -18.08 -14.02
C TYR A 293 -6.74 -16.99 -13.94
N ASN A 294 -6.51 -15.97 -13.13
CA ASN A 294 -7.46 -14.87 -12.95
C ASN A 294 -6.73 -13.55 -12.65
N PRO A 295 -6.20 -12.85 -13.68
CA PRO A 295 -5.45 -11.61 -13.50
C PRO A 295 -6.22 -10.53 -12.73
N LYS A 296 -7.54 -10.45 -12.94
CA LYS A 296 -8.42 -9.48 -12.26
C LYS A 296 -8.62 -9.80 -10.79
N GLN A 297 -8.70 -11.08 -10.40
CA GLN A 297 -8.72 -11.47 -8.99
C GLN A 297 -7.32 -11.45 -8.36
N ALA A 298 -6.25 -11.72 -9.10
CA ALA A 298 -4.87 -11.66 -8.61
C ALA A 298 -4.53 -10.25 -8.07
N ASP A 299 -4.93 -9.21 -8.81
CA ASP A 299 -4.83 -7.81 -8.36
C ASP A 299 -5.74 -7.47 -7.16
N LYS A 300 -6.84 -8.22 -6.97
CA LYS A 300 -7.84 -7.99 -5.89
C LYS A 300 -7.52 -8.75 -4.60
N LEU A 301 -6.97 -9.97 -4.69
CA LEU A 301 -6.72 -10.84 -3.55
C LEU A 301 -5.45 -10.46 -2.80
N GLY A 302 -4.49 -9.81 -3.46
CA GLY A 302 -3.31 -9.24 -2.80
C GLY A 302 -2.69 -10.20 -1.78
N ILE A 303 -2.48 -11.46 -2.19
CA ILE A 303 -1.89 -12.50 -1.34
C ILE A 303 -0.44 -12.09 -1.09
N VAL A 304 -0.25 -11.28 -0.06
CA VAL A 304 1.04 -10.78 0.35
C VAL A 304 1.52 -11.69 1.47
N TYR A 305 2.50 -12.52 1.16
CA TYR A 305 3.13 -13.40 2.14
C TYR A 305 3.78 -12.58 3.25
N THR A 306 3.46 -12.92 4.50
CA THR A 306 4.04 -12.26 5.67
C THR A 306 5.52 -12.65 5.78
N PRO A 307 6.45 -11.67 5.86
CA PRO A 307 7.86 -11.96 6.06
C PRO A 307 8.09 -12.70 7.38
N ARG A 308 8.99 -13.68 7.36
CA ARG A 308 9.30 -14.51 8.53
C ARG A 308 9.79 -13.68 9.72
N GLU A 309 10.56 -12.65 9.46
CA GLU A 309 11.12 -11.75 10.47
C GLU A 309 10.02 -11.05 11.28
N VAL A 310 8.91 -10.70 10.61
CA VAL A 310 7.73 -10.14 11.27
C VAL A 310 7.05 -11.19 12.14
N VAL A 311 6.84 -12.39 11.60
CA VAL A 311 6.12 -13.47 12.28
C VAL A 311 6.87 -13.91 13.54
N ARG A 312 8.19 -14.13 13.44
CA ARG A 312 9.05 -14.46 14.58
C ARG A 312 9.01 -13.40 15.66
N PHE A 313 9.12 -12.12 15.29
CA PHE A 313 9.04 -11.02 16.24
C PHE A 313 7.70 -11.01 17.00
N ILE A 314 6.59 -11.33 16.31
CA ILE A 314 5.26 -11.44 16.94
C ILE A 314 5.20 -12.65 17.90
N ILE A 315 5.65 -13.82 17.48
CA ILE A 315 5.62 -15.04 18.31
C ILE A 315 6.46 -14.84 19.58
N GLU A 316 7.69 -14.35 19.45
CA GLU A 316 8.58 -14.04 20.59
C GLU A 316 7.99 -12.97 21.51
N GLY A 317 7.35 -11.95 20.93
CA GLY A 317 6.66 -10.91 21.68
C GLY A 317 5.47 -11.44 22.49
N CYS A 318 4.64 -12.30 21.88
CA CYS A 318 3.53 -12.97 22.56
C CYS A 318 4.01 -13.86 23.71
N ASP A 319 5.05 -14.66 23.49
CA ASP A 319 5.62 -15.53 24.53
C ASP A 319 6.18 -14.71 25.70
N TRP A 320 6.93 -13.63 25.41
CA TRP A 320 7.44 -12.75 26.45
C TRP A 320 6.31 -12.06 27.24
N LEU A 321 5.30 -11.51 26.55
CA LEU A 321 4.15 -10.87 27.22
C LEU A 321 3.34 -11.88 28.05
N ALA A 322 3.17 -13.11 27.57
CA ALA A 322 2.53 -14.17 28.33
C ALA A 322 3.31 -14.50 29.61
N GLN A 323 4.65 -14.53 29.53
CA GLN A 323 5.50 -14.72 30.71
C GLN A 323 5.35 -13.56 31.70
N GLN A 324 5.34 -12.31 31.21
CA GLN A 324 5.23 -11.12 32.08
C GLN A 324 3.87 -11.02 32.77
N HIS A 325 2.77 -11.27 32.05
CA HIS A 325 1.43 -10.94 32.54
C HIS A 325 0.66 -12.14 33.06
N PHE A 326 0.97 -13.34 32.59
CA PHE A 326 0.25 -14.57 32.94
C PHE A 326 1.14 -15.60 33.63
N ASN A 327 2.45 -15.37 33.70
CA ASN A 327 3.44 -16.34 34.19
C ASN A 327 3.34 -17.69 33.44
N LYS A 328 3.16 -17.61 32.12
CA LYS A 328 2.99 -18.74 31.20
C LYS A 328 3.84 -18.55 29.94
N SER A 329 4.20 -19.63 29.27
CA SER A 329 4.78 -19.63 27.93
C SER A 329 3.78 -20.15 26.90
N LEU A 330 3.95 -19.80 25.62
CA LEU A 330 3.16 -20.36 24.52
C LEU A 330 3.20 -21.88 24.44
N ALA A 331 4.17 -22.53 25.09
CA ALA A 331 4.22 -23.99 25.23
C ALA A 331 3.19 -24.53 26.24
N ASP A 332 2.70 -23.75 27.20
CA ASP A 332 1.85 -24.20 28.32
C ASP A 332 0.40 -24.52 27.91
N PRO A 333 -0.27 -25.53 28.53
CA PRO A 333 -1.62 -25.98 28.17
C PRO A 333 -2.75 -24.98 28.32
N GLU A 334 -2.57 -23.91 29.08
CA GLU A 334 -3.61 -22.89 29.26
C GLU A 334 -3.64 -21.84 28.14
N LEU A 335 -2.64 -21.81 27.26
CA LEU A 335 -2.53 -20.82 26.19
C LEU A 335 -2.80 -21.43 24.81
N ASP A 336 -4.08 -21.67 24.50
CA ASP A 336 -4.50 -21.98 23.13
C ASP A 336 -4.23 -20.76 22.22
N ILE A 337 -3.81 -21.04 20.98
CA ILE A 337 -3.34 -20.04 20.02
C ILE A 337 -4.20 -20.11 18.76
N LEU A 338 -4.64 -18.97 18.24
CA LEU A 338 -5.40 -18.90 16.99
C LEU A 338 -4.81 -17.89 16.00
N ASP A 339 -4.66 -18.34 14.75
CA ASP A 339 -4.57 -17.47 13.59
C ASP A 339 -5.95 -17.33 12.90
N PRO A 340 -6.63 -16.18 12.99
CA PRO A 340 -7.98 -16.02 12.45
C PRO A 340 -8.02 -15.86 10.92
N CYS A 341 -6.87 -15.72 10.28
CA CYS A 341 -6.70 -15.47 8.85
C CYS A 341 -5.36 -16.06 8.38
N MET A 342 -5.30 -17.39 8.40
CA MET A 342 -4.09 -18.20 8.25
C MET A 342 -3.31 -17.92 6.96
N GLY A 343 -4.00 -17.57 5.88
CA GLY A 343 -3.40 -17.53 4.54
C GLY A 343 -2.75 -18.88 4.24
N THR A 344 -1.47 -18.86 3.92
CA THR A 344 -0.67 -20.06 3.63
C THR A 344 0.01 -20.68 4.85
N GLY A 345 -0.45 -20.36 6.08
CA GLY A 345 -0.02 -21.03 7.31
C GLY A 345 1.22 -20.45 8.00
N THR A 346 1.73 -19.29 7.57
CA THR A 346 3.05 -18.79 8.01
C THR A 346 3.18 -18.65 9.53
N PHE A 347 2.17 -18.12 10.24
CA PHE A 347 2.22 -18.00 11.70
C PHE A 347 2.28 -19.35 12.40
N VAL A 348 1.52 -20.35 11.92
CA VAL A 348 1.53 -21.70 12.51
C VAL A 348 2.84 -22.42 12.23
N ILE A 349 3.41 -22.26 11.03
CA ILE A 349 4.71 -22.84 10.63
C ILE A 349 5.82 -22.32 11.55
N ASP A 350 5.95 -20.99 11.71
CA ASP A 350 6.98 -20.42 12.57
C ASP A 350 6.72 -20.72 14.06
N LEU A 351 5.46 -20.92 14.48
CA LEU A 351 5.15 -21.37 15.83
C LEU A 351 5.60 -22.82 16.07
N ILE A 352 5.43 -23.71 15.09
CA ILE A 352 5.97 -25.08 15.16
C ILE A 352 7.50 -25.04 15.27
N ASP A 353 8.15 -24.21 14.47
CA ASP A 353 9.60 -24.01 14.52
C ASP A 353 10.05 -23.47 15.90
N TYR A 354 9.30 -22.51 16.47
CA TYR A 354 9.57 -21.96 17.81
C TYR A 354 9.46 -23.03 18.91
N LEU A 355 8.45 -23.90 18.83
CA LEU A 355 8.20 -24.97 19.80
C LEU A 355 9.04 -26.23 19.56
N ARG A 356 9.82 -26.31 18.47
CA ARG A 356 10.59 -27.51 18.08
C ARG A 356 11.52 -28.04 19.18
N GLY A 357 12.01 -27.17 20.06
CA GLY A 357 12.85 -27.54 21.20
C GLY A 357 12.15 -28.40 22.26
N ASP A 358 10.82 -28.32 22.37
CA ASP A 358 10.00 -29.13 23.29
C ASP A 358 9.01 -29.99 22.50
N LYS A 359 9.47 -31.19 22.11
CA LYS A 359 8.67 -32.12 21.31
C LYS A 359 7.35 -32.54 21.99
N GLN A 360 7.28 -32.58 23.32
CA GLN A 360 6.06 -32.98 24.03
C GLN A 360 5.03 -31.86 24.01
N ALA A 361 5.45 -30.63 24.29
CA ALA A 361 4.59 -29.46 24.15
C ALA A 361 4.12 -29.30 22.70
N LEU A 362 5.02 -29.44 21.72
CA LEU A 362 4.68 -29.35 20.29
C LEU A 362 3.60 -30.37 19.89
N LYS A 363 3.76 -31.65 20.27
CA LYS A 363 2.77 -32.70 19.98
C LYS A 363 1.39 -32.37 20.55
N ARG A 364 1.33 -31.96 21.82
CA ARG A 364 0.08 -31.56 22.48
C ARG A 364 -0.56 -30.33 21.81
N LYS A 365 0.26 -29.31 21.56
CA LYS A 365 -0.17 -28.05 20.94
C LYS A 365 -0.75 -28.29 19.55
N PHE A 366 -0.03 -29.03 18.71
CA PHE A 366 -0.45 -29.37 17.35
C PHE A 366 -1.73 -30.22 17.31
N ALA A 367 -1.91 -31.13 18.27
CA ALA A 367 -3.05 -32.03 18.32
C ALA A 367 -4.40 -31.33 18.65
N GLY A 368 -4.39 -30.13 19.24
CA GLY A 368 -5.66 -29.46 19.53
C GLY A 368 -5.65 -28.14 20.29
N GLU A 369 -4.51 -27.47 20.45
CA GLU A 369 -4.41 -26.14 21.11
C GLU A 369 -3.85 -25.06 20.17
N ILE A 370 -3.46 -25.42 18.94
CA ILE A 370 -3.17 -24.49 17.84
C ILE A 370 -4.35 -24.54 16.87
N HIS A 371 -4.86 -23.38 16.53
CA HIS A 371 -6.03 -23.20 15.68
C HIS A 371 -5.73 -22.23 14.54
N ALA A 372 -6.38 -22.44 13.40
CA ALA A 372 -6.23 -21.56 12.26
C ALA A 372 -7.50 -21.50 11.41
N ASN A 373 -7.88 -20.32 10.92
CA ASN A 373 -9.06 -20.12 10.09
C ASN A 373 -8.66 -19.54 8.72
N GLU A 374 -9.32 -19.99 7.66
CA GLU A 374 -9.14 -19.43 6.32
C GLU A 374 -10.45 -19.50 5.53
N ILE A 375 -10.74 -18.46 4.75
CA ILE A 375 -11.97 -18.33 3.95
C ILE A 375 -11.74 -18.74 2.49
N ALA A 376 -10.50 -18.65 2.00
CA ALA A 376 -10.14 -18.98 0.63
C ALA A 376 -9.59 -20.42 0.53
N ILE A 377 -10.17 -21.20 -0.38
CA ILE A 377 -9.87 -22.63 -0.53
C ILE A 377 -8.39 -22.92 -0.75
N LEU A 378 -7.75 -22.16 -1.65
CA LEU A 378 -6.38 -22.46 -2.05
C LEU A 378 -5.37 -22.07 -0.96
N PRO A 379 -5.43 -20.87 -0.35
CA PRO A 379 -4.66 -20.59 0.86
C PRO A 379 -4.87 -21.62 1.97
N TYR A 380 -6.11 -22.05 2.21
CA TYR A 380 -6.42 -23.07 3.22
C TYR A 380 -5.66 -24.37 2.97
N TYR A 381 -5.73 -24.89 1.73
CA TYR A 381 -4.97 -26.09 1.36
C TYR A 381 -3.48 -25.91 1.58
N ILE A 382 -2.91 -24.86 1.00
CA ILE A 382 -1.47 -24.58 1.09
C ILE A 382 -1.04 -24.49 2.55
N GLY A 383 -1.84 -23.82 3.38
CA GLY A 383 -1.61 -23.70 4.81
C GLY A 383 -1.55 -25.06 5.50
N CYS A 384 -2.59 -25.89 5.36
CA CYS A 384 -2.61 -27.23 5.95
C CYS A 384 -1.38 -28.06 5.56
N LEU A 385 -1.03 -28.07 4.28
CA LEU A 385 0.08 -28.86 3.75
C LEU A 385 1.44 -28.39 4.25
N ASN A 386 1.67 -27.07 4.25
CA ASN A 386 2.90 -26.51 4.79
C ASN A 386 3.02 -26.78 6.29
N ILE A 387 1.92 -26.68 7.04
CA ILE A 387 1.87 -26.93 8.49
C ILE A 387 2.19 -28.40 8.78
N GLU A 388 1.54 -29.33 8.10
CA GLU A 388 1.75 -30.78 8.27
C GLU A 388 3.17 -31.20 7.88
N GLN A 389 3.70 -30.66 6.77
CA GLN A 389 5.08 -30.91 6.36
C GLN A 389 6.09 -30.38 7.39
N THR A 390 5.88 -29.15 7.90
CA THR A 390 6.75 -28.56 8.91
C THR A 390 6.72 -29.37 10.21
N TYR A 391 5.54 -29.86 10.60
CA TYR A 391 5.39 -30.74 11.76
C TYR A 391 6.08 -32.10 11.55
N TYR A 392 5.93 -32.70 10.38
CA TYR A 392 6.63 -33.94 10.03
C TYR A 392 8.14 -33.77 10.16
N GLU A 393 8.72 -32.69 9.65
CA GLU A 393 10.16 -32.44 9.76
C GLU A 393 10.62 -32.12 11.19
N ALA A 394 9.74 -31.53 12.02
CA ALA A 394 10.05 -31.27 13.42
C ALA A 394 9.99 -32.53 14.29
N THR A 395 9.23 -33.56 13.89
CA THR A 395 8.86 -34.70 14.76
C THR A 395 9.15 -36.09 14.21
N ASP A 396 9.51 -36.20 12.92
CA ASP A 396 9.62 -37.44 12.15
C ASP A 396 8.31 -38.27 12.10
N GLN A 397 7.17 -37.64 12.38
CA GLN A 397 5.86 -38.28 12.43
C GLN A 397 4.83 -37.42 11.70
N TRP A 398 4.12 -38.02 10.75
CA TRP A 398 3.03 -37.30 10.10
C TRP A 398 1.78 -37.31 10.99
N CYS A 399 1.09 -36.17 11.01
CA CYS A 399 -0.19 -35.98 11.68
C CYS A 399 -0.96 -34.91 10.90
N GLU A 400 -2.24 -35.17 10.59
CA GLU A 400 -3.12 -34.17 9.99
C GLU A 400 -3.30 -32.97 10.93
N PHE A 401 -3.27 -31.75 10.40
CA PHE A 401 -3.50 -30.56 11.19
C PHE A 401 -5.00 -30.31 11.40
N THR A 402 -5.56 -30.91 12.44
CA THR A 402 -7.00 -30.79 12.78
C THR A 402 -7.41 -29.41 13.32
N GLY A 403 -6.45 -28.54 13.61
CA GLY A 403 -6.68 -27.16 14.07
C GLY A 403 -7.16 -26.20 12.98
N ALA A 404 -7.01 -26.56 11.70
CA ALA A 404 -7.45 -25.74 10.57
C ALA A 404 -8.95 -25.84 10.32
N CYS A 405 -9.61 -24.69 10.19
CA CYS A 405 -11.03 -24.55 9.86
C CYS A 405 -11.20 -23.73 8.57
N PHE A 406 -12.00 -24.26 7.64
CA PHE A 406 -12.38 -23.55 6.43
C PHE A 406 -13.68 -22.76 6.68
N VAL A 407 -13.54 -21.48 7.03
CA VAL A 407 -14.61 -20.68 7.65
C VAL A 407 -14.40 -19.18 7.40
N ASN A 408 -15.49 -18.41 7.30
CA ASN A 408 -15.41 -16.95 7.42
C ASN A 408 -15.42 -16.56 8.91
N THR A 409 -14.26 -16.15 9.45
CA THR A 409 -14.11 -15.74 10.85
C THR A 409 -15.06 -14.61 11.25
N LEU A 410 -15.26 -13.60 10.38
CA LEU A 410 -16.07 -12.41 10.70
C LEU A 410 -17.58 -12.68 10.64
N ALA A 411 -18.04 -13.53 9.72
CA ALA A 411 -19.44 -13.94 9.66
C ALA A 411 -19.85 -14.80 10.86
N ASN A 412 -18.89 -15.53 11.44
CA ASN A 412 -19.09 -16.40 12.61
C ASN A 412 -18.77 -15.69 13.93
N TRP A 413 -19.21 -14.42 14.06
CA TRP A 413 -19.03 -13.56 15.25
C TRP A 413 -19.62 -14.18 16.52
N GLN A 414 -20.82 -14.72 16.39
CA GLN A 414 -21.37 -15.70 17.31
C GLN A 414 -21.19 -17.06 16.66
N MET A 415 -20.15 -17.76 17.05
CA MET A 415 -20.23 -19.19 17.25
C MET A 415 -21.43 -19.48 18.16
N GLY A 416 -22.64 -19.49 17.61
CA GLY A 416 -23.89 -19.37 18.35
C GLY A 416 -25.02 -18.89 17.46
N LEU A 417 -25.48 -19.75 16.56
CA LEU A 417 -26.88 -19.86 16.10
C LEU A 417 -27.02 -21.25 15.48
N ILE A 418 -27.34 -22.22 16.33
CA ILE A 418 -27.87 -23.51 15.90
C ILE A 418 -29.27 -23.20 15.36
N GLN A 419 -29.46 -23.27 14.05
CA GLN A 419 -30.80 -23.60 13.56
C GLN A 419 -30.94 -25.11 13.66
N HIS A 420 -31.71 -25.54 14.66
CA HIS A 420 -32.21 -26.91 14.76
C HIS A 420 -33.10 -27.18 13.55
N GLY A 421 -32.69 -28.13 12.71
CA GLY A 421 -33.46 -28.59 11.57
C GLY A 421 -32.84 -29.88 11.01
N GLU A 422 -33.35 -31.00 11.53
CA GLU A 422 -33.35 -32.38 11.01
C GLU A 422 -32.08 -32.95 10.39
N VAL A 423 -31.51 -33.92 11.13
CA VAL A 423 -30.62 -34.95 10.61
C VAL A 423 -31.47 -36.04 9.96
N ASN A 424 -31.27 -36.25 8.67
CA ASN A 424 -31.16 -37.57 8.04
C ASN A 424 -30.85 -37.37 6.55
N ASP A 425 -29.61 -37.60 6.14
CA ASP A 425 -29.35 -38.61 5.11
C ASP A 425 -27.86 -38.94 5.01
N LEU A 426 -27.56 -40.21 4.79
CA LEU A 426 -26.21 -40.75 4.65
C LEU A 426 -25.54 -40.24 3.37
N LEU A 427 -24.51 -39.36 3.46
CA LEU A 427 -23.37 -39.17 2.52
C LEU A 427 -22.63 -37.81 2.74
N GLY A 428 -22.18 -37.49 3.97
CA GLY A 428 -21.72 -36.13 4.35
C GLY A 428 -20.29 -35.98 4.92
N SER A 429 -19.26 -36.59 4.32
CA SER A 429 -17.91 -36.62 4.94
C SER A 429 -17.12 -35.29 4.93
N ILE A 430 -17.48 -34.32 4.09
CA ILE A 430 -16.72 -33.05 3.98
C ILE A 430 -17.17 -32.04 5.04
N THR A 431 -18.48 -31.95 5.26
CA THR A 431 -19.13 -30.98 6.14
C THR A 431 -18.99 -31.34 7.58
N GLU A 432 -19.17 -32.61 7.92
CA GLU A 432 -19.22 -33.00 9.32
C GLU A 432 -17.87 -32.78 9.99
N GLU A 433 -16.77 -33.04 9.27
CA GLU A 433 -15.42 -32.86 9.80
C GLU A 433 -15.05 -31.37 9.96
N ASN A 434 -15.24 -30.53 8.93
CA ASN A 434 -14.99 -29.09 9.07
C ASN A 434 -15.93 -28.45 10.12
N HIS A 435 -17.19 -28.91 10.18
CA HIS A 435 -18.15 -28.48 11.20
C HIS A 435 -17.70 -28.90 12.60
N ARG A 436 -17.23 -30.15 12.77
CA ARG A 436 -16.68 -30.67 14.03
C ARG A 436 -15.44 -29.88 14.46
N ARG A 437 -14.52 -29.58 13.54
CA ARG A 437 -13.34 -28.72 13.82
C ARG A 437 -13.76 -27.34 14.29
N THR A 438 -14.70 -26.72 13.58
CA THR A 438 -15.24 -25.40 13.93
C THR A 438 -15.92 -25.43 15.32
N MET A 439 -16.73 -26.45 15.60
CA MET A 439 -17.39 -26.62 16.90
C MET A 439 -16.40 -26.94 18.03
N THR A 440 -15.30 -27.62 17.74
CA THR A 440 -14.23 -27.87 18.71
C THR A 440 -13.50 -26.56 19.04
N GLN A 441 -13.07 -25.81 18.03
CA GLN A 441 -12.43 -24.50 18.20
C GLN A 441 -13.33 -23.52 18.97
N LYS A 442 -14.65 -23.59 18.75
CA LYS A 442 -15.66 -22.81 19.46
C LYS A 442 -15.63 -22.99 20.97
N GLN A 443 -15.50 -24.23 21.41
CA GLN A 443 -15.59 -24.57 22.82
C GLN A 443 -14.30 -24.25 23.59
N ARG A 444 -13.20 -23.95 22.87
CA ARG A 444 -11.91 -23.58 23.47
C ARG A 444 -11.88 -22.15 23.98
N VAL A 445 -11.21 -21.95 25.10
CA VAL A 445 -10.76 -20.62 25.53
C VAL A 445 -9.45 -20.35 24.82
N ILE A 446 -9.35 -19.24 24.07
CA ILE A 446 -8.19 -18.94 23.22
C ILE A 446 -7.61 -17.58 23.67
N PRO A 447 -6.63 -17.57 24.60
CA PRO A 447 -6.07 -16.34 25.12
C PRO A 447 -5.09 -15.65 24.17
N VAL A 448 -4.56 -16.35 23.16
CA VAL A 448 -3.58 -15.77 22.22
C VAL A 448 -4.14 -15.79 20.81
N ILE A 449 -4.33 -14.61 20.22
CA ILE A 449 -4.76 -14.46 18.83
C ILE A 449 -3.70 -13.65 18.09
N MET A 450 -3.11 -14.24 17.05
CA MET A 450 -2.06 -13.58 16.28
C MET A 450 -2.19 -13.83 14.78
N GLY A 451 -1.72 -12.92 13.94
CA GLY A 451 -1.89 -13.05 12.49
C GLY A 451 -1.61 -11.78 11.68
N ASN A 452 -1.91 -11.86 10.38
CA ASN A 452 -1.86 -10.73 9.43
C ASN A 452 -3.24 -10.57 8.77
N PRO A 453 -4.19 -9.85 9.40
CA PRO A 453 -5.52 -9.68 8.85
C PRO A 453 -5.51 -8.84 7.56
N PRO A 454 -6.44 -9.09 6.62
CA PRO A 454 -6.51 -8.34 5.37
C PRO A 454 -6.79 -6.85 5.61
N TYR A 455 -6.33 -5.99 4.69
CA TYR A 455 -6.59 -4.55 4.72
C TYR A 455 -6.99 -4.03 3.34
N ASN A 456 -8.22 -3.52 3.23
CA ASN A 456 -8.73 -2.90 2.01
C ASN A 456 -9.93 -2.01 2.33
N ALA A 457 -9.72 -0.74 2.66
CA ALA A 457 -10.83 0.12 3.09
C ALA A 457 -11.85 0.49 1.98
N ASN A 458 -11.48 0.48 0.68
CA ASN A 458 -12.34 1.00 -0.40
C ASN A 458 -12.01 0.42 -1.79
N GLN A 459 -13.02 0.29 -2.65
CA GLN A 459 -12.84 0.06 -4.08
C GLN A 459 -12.16 1.26 -4.76
N LYS A 460 -11.22 1.01 -5.69
CA LYS A 460 -10.53 2.08 -6.44
C LYS A 460 -11.41 2.74 -7.51
N ASN A 461 -12.39 2.00 -8.05
CA ASN A 461 -13.28 2.47 -9.09
C ASN A 461 -14.72 1.96 -8.84
N ALA A 462 -15.70 2.82 -9.06
CA ALA A 462 -17.13 2.48 -8.90
C ALA A 462 -17.66 1.57 -10.02
N ASN A 463 -16.93 1.48 -11.14
CA ASN A 463 -17.22 0.55 -12.23
C ASN A 463 -16.76 -0.88 -11.90
N ASP A 464 -15.85 -1.06 -10.93
CA ASP A 464 -15.30 -2.40 -10.60
C ASP A 464 -16.30 -3.27 -9.82
N ASN A 465 -17.42 -2.68 -9.38
CA ASN A 465 -18.46 -3.27 -8.53
C ASN A 465 -17.89 -4.13 -7.38
N ASN A 466 -16.83 -3.62 -6.74
CA ASN A 466 -15.94 -4.38 -5.84
C ASN A 466 -15.98 -3.82 -4.42
N GLN A 467 -17.16 -3.48 -3.93
CA GLN A 467 -17.33 -3.02 -2.55
C GLN A 467 -16.97 -4.14 -1.58
N ASN A 468 -16.34 -3.78 -0.45
CA ASN A 468 -16.15 -4.73 0.64
C ASN A 468 -17.51 -5.34 1.02
N MET A 469 -17.52 -6.65 1.20
CA MET A 469 -18.71 -7.33 1.70
C MET A 469 -19.10 -6.75 3.06
N ILE A 470 -20.41 -6.59 3.25
CA ILE A 470 -21.01 -6.14 4.51
C ILE A 470 -20.92 -7.30 5.49
N GLU A 471 -20.15 -7.13 6.55
CA GLU A 471 -20.01 -8.12 7.61
C GLU A 471 -20.98 -7.74 8.74
N LYS A 472 -22.27 -8.09 8.57
CA LYS A 472 -23.37 -7.55 9.38
C LYS A 472 -23.08 -7.52 10.89
N THR A 473 -22.56 -8.61 11.45
CA THR A 473 -22.31 -8.72 12.89
C THR A 473 -21.08 -7.93 13.32
N ALA A 474 -19.98 -8.01 12.57
CA ALA A 474 -18.78 -7.22 12.83
C ALA A 474 -19.06 -5.72 12.74
N ASP A 475 -19.79 -5.31 11.70
CA ASP A 475 -20.14 -3.92 11.44
C ASP A 475 -21.10 -3.38 12.52
N ALA A 476 -22.06 -4.19 12.99
CA ALA A 476 -22.90 -3.85 14.13
C ALA A 476 -22.07 -3.61 15.40
N ARG A 477 -21.11 -4.50 15.69
CA ARG A 477 -20.27 -4.35 16.88
C ARG A 477 -19.31 -3.17 16.80
N ILE A 478 -18.76 -2.87 15.63
CA ILE A 478 -17.99 -1.65 15.36
C ILE A 478 -18.86 -0.40 15.56
N LYS A 479 -20.12 -0.43 15.11
CA LYS A 479 -21.06 0.68 15.28
C LYS A 479 -21.33 0.99 16.76
N GLU A 480 -21.52 -0.07 17.56
CA GLU A 480 -21.78 0.03 19.00
C GLU A 480 -20.57 0.48 19.83
N THR A 481 -19.35 0.30 19.30
CA THR A 481 -18.10 0.57 20.02
C THR A 481 -17.35 1.75 19.39
N TYR A 482 -16.52 1.48 18.38
CA TYR A 482 -15.60 2.44 17.78
C TYR A 482 -16.30 3.63 17.13
N LEU A 483 -17.43 3.40 16.44
CA LEU A 483 -18.15 4.47 15.76
C LEU A 483 -18.89 5.37 16.76
N ALA A 484 -19.48 4.79 17.81
CA ALA A 484 -20.17 5.53 18.87
C ALA A 484 -19.23 6.49 19.62
N ALA A 485 -17.95 6.10 19.80
CA ALA A 485 -16.92 6.93 20.41
C ALA A 485 -16.24 7.93 19.44
N SER A 486 -16.50 7.84 18.14
CA SER A 486 -15.82 8.67 17.13
C SER A 486 -16.52 10.03 16.95
N THR A 487 -15.71 11.07 16.78
CA THR A 487 -16.15 12.43 16.42
C THR A 487 -15.98 12.73 14.93
N ALA A 488 -15.44 11.77 14.15
CA ALA A 488 -15.14 11.95 12.73
C ALA A 488 -16.41 11.77 11.86
N GLN A 489 -16.59 12.66 10.87
CA GLN A 489 -17.75 12.59 9.95
C GLN A 489 -17.67 11.47 8.91
N LYS A 490 -16.46 11.03 8.55
CA LYS A 490 -16.21 9.88 7.67
C LYS A 490 -15.23 8.96 8.38
N THR A 491 -15.68 7.76 8.69
CA THR A 491 -14.85 6.77 9.39
C THR A 491 -14.36 5.70 8.42
N LYS A 492 -13.16 5.17 8.69
CA LYS A 492 -12.59 4.00 7.98
C LYS A 492 -12.60 2.77 8.89
N LEU A 493 -13.52 2.76 9.86
CA LEU A 493 -13.59 1.77 10.92
C LEU A 493 -14.10 0.40 10.43
N TYR A 494 -14.60 0.31 9.20
CA TYR A 494 -15.01 -0.95 8.56
C TYR A 494 -13.92 -1.56 7.65
N ASP A 495 -12.67 -1.07 7.74
CA ASP A 495 -11.53 -1.74 7.10
C ASP A 495 -11.39 -3.17 7.69
N PRO A 496 -11.19 -4.24 6.89
CA PRO A 496 -11.18 -5.60 7.41
C PRO A 496 -10.28 -5.85 8.63
N PHE A 497 -9.08 -5.26 8.72
CA PHE A 497 -8.22 -5.44 9.90
C PHE A 497 -8.86 -4.92 11.20
N VAL A 498 -9.70 -3.88 11.13
CA VAL A 498 -10.44 -3.34 12.28
C VAL A 498 -11.53 -4.32 12.71
N ARG A 499 -12.20 -4.97 11.75
CA ARG A 499 -13.18 -6.03 12.02
C ARG A 499 -12.51 -7.21 12.71
N PHE A 500 -11.35 -7.65 12.22
CA PHE A 500 -10.58 -8.73 12.85
C PHE A 500 -10.09 -8.36 14.25
N LEU A 501 -9.62 -7.13 14.47
CA LEU A 501 -9.20 -6.69 15.80
C LEU A 501 -10.37 -6.58 16.76
N ARG A 502 -11.53 -6.06 16.32
CA ARG A 502 -12.75 -6.04 17.15
C ARG A 502 -13.20 -7.46 17.49
N TRP A 503 -13.18 -8.37 16.52
CA TRP A 503 -13.50 -9.78 16.70
C TRP A 503 -12.55 -10.45 17.70
N ALA A 504 -11.24 -10.28 17.52
CA ALA A 504 -10.21 -10.85 18.38
C ALA A 504 -10.32 -10.31 19.82
N SER A 505 -10.57 -9.00 19.97
CA SER A 505 -10.78 -8.34 21.25
C SER A 505 -11.98 -8.91 22.02
N ASP A 506 -13.02 -9.37 21.31
CA ASP A 506 -14.16 -10.04 21.92
C ASP A 506 -13.85 -11.54 22.18
N ARG A 507 -13.12 -12.20 21.25
CA ARG A 507 -12.83 -13.64 21.28
C ARG A 507 -11.87 -14.07 22.39
N ILE A 508 -10.90 -13.22 22.77
CA ILE A 508 -9.97 -13.52 23.87
C ILE A 508 -10.66 -13.59 25.25
N GLY A 509 -11.87 -13.04 25.39
CA GLY A 509 -12.62 -13.04 26.64
C GLY A 509 -11.97 -12.16 27.72
N GLU A 510 -11.80 -12.70 28.92
CA GLU A 510 -11.39 -11.94 30.11
C GLU A 510 -9.90 -11.57 30.13
N TYR A 511 -9.04 -12.36 29.50
CA TYR A 511 -7.60 -12.13 29.49
C TYR A 511 -6.96 -12.72 28.23
N GLY A 512 -5.85 -12.15 27.80
CA GLY A 512 -5.17 -12.62 26.62
C GLY A 512 -4.31 -11.57 25.93
N ILE A 513 -3.74 -11.96 24.79
CA ILE A 513 -2.91 -11.13 23.93
C ILE A 513 -3.50 -11.22 22.52
N VAL A 514 -3.81 -10.06 21.94
CA VAL A 514 -4.06 -9.93 20.50
C VAL A 514 -2.84 -9.30 19.86
N ALA A 515 -2.25 -9.95 18.86
CA ALA A 515 -1.03 -9.49 18.22
C ALA A 515 -1.11 -9.55 16.68
N PHE A 516 -1.14 -8.39 16.03
CA PHE A 516 -1.27 -8.33 14.57
C PHE A 516 -0.20 -7.45 13.93
N ILE A 517 0.08 -7.75 12.66
CA ILE A 517 0.62 -6.77 11.71
C ILE A 517 -0.51 -6.27 10.82
N SER A 518 -0.71 -4.97 10.71
CA SER A 518 -1.70 -4.40 9.79
C SER A 518 -1.36 -2.97 9.39
N ASN A 519 -2.24 -2.33 8.60
CA ASN A 519 -2.13 -0.92 8.22
C ASN A 519 -1.95 -0.01 9.46
N SER A 520 -0.92 0.85 9.45
CA SER A 520 -0.54 1.71 10.59
C SER A 520 -1.43 2.94 10.77
N SER A 521 -2.41 3.17 9.88
CA SER A 521 -3.25 4.38 9.91
C SER A 521 -4.02 4.59 11.22
N PHE A 522 -4.32 3.54 11.98
CA PHE A 522 -5.02 3.65 13.25
C PHE A 522 -4.25 4.44 14.31
N ILE A 523 -2.92 4.53 14.19
CA ILE A 523 -2.04 5.18 15.17
C ILE A 523 -2.29 6.68 15.24
N SER A 524 -2.52 7.33 14.10
CA SER A 524 -2.58 8.80 14.00
C SER A 524 -3.72 9.36 13.17
N ALA A 525 -4.38 8.57 12.30
CA ALA A 525 -5.43 9.11 11.45
C ALA A 525 -6.67 9.49 12.25
N ARG A 526 -7.27 10.63 11.92
CA ARG A 526 -8.47 11.18 12.59
C ARG A 526 -9.66 10.21 12.56
N SER A 527 -9.81 9.42 11.50
CA SER A 527 -10.91 8.46 11.34
C SER A 527 -10.87 7.26 12.29
N PHE A 528 -9.86 7.16 13.15
CA PHE A 528 -9.65 6.10 14.14
C PHE A 528 -9.64 6.65 15.58
N ASP A 529 -10.14 7.87 15.81
CA ASP A 529 -10.24 8.47 17.14
C ASP A 529 -11.05 7.60 18.11
N GLY A 530 -12.28 7.22 17.73
CA GLY A 530 -13.14 6.35 18.55
C GLY A 530 -12.55 4.95 18.73
N PHE A 531 -11.88 4.42 17.71
CA PHE A 531 -11.13 3.17 17.83
C PHE A 531 -10.03 3.25 18.91
N ARG A 532 -9.18 4.29 18.86
CA ARG A 532 -8.09 4.49 19.82
C ARG A 532 -8.59 4.67 21.24
N GLN A 533 -9.73 5.34 21.42
CA GLN A 533 -10.36 5.50 22.74
C GLN A 533 -10.80 4.15 23.30
N VAL A 534 -11.55 3.37 22.52
CA VAL A 534 -12.11 2.09 22.97
C VAL A 534 -11.01 1.06 23.25
N VAL A 535 -10.02 0.92 22.37
CA VAL A 535 -8.93 -0.06 22.62
C VAL A 535 -8.10 0.33 23.85
N ALA A 536 -7.89 1.62 24.10
CA ALA A 536 -7.22 2.08 25.33
C ALA A 536 -8.09 1.93 26.60
N GLN A 537 -9.38 1.63 26.47
CA GLN A 537 -10.26 1.29 27.60
C GLN A 537 -10.30 -0.23 27.85
N GLU A 538 -10.22 -1.03 26.80
CA GLU A 538 -10.37 -2.49 26.87
C GLU A 538 -9.09 -3.28 27.16
N PHE A 539 -7.93 -2.65 27.00
CA PHE A 539 -6.63 -3.27 27.18
C PHE A 539 -5.79 -2.50 28.21
N GLN A 540 -5.08 -3.23 29.07
CA GLN A 540 -4.22 -2.64 30.10
C GLN A 540 -2.88 -2.17 29.52
N GLU A 541 -2.34 -2.89 28.53
CA GLU A 541 -1.11 -2.51 27.84
C GLU A 541 -1.26 -2.66 26.32
N ILE A 542 -0.74 -1.68 25.58
CA ILE A 542 -0.68 -1.68 24.12
C ILE A 542 0.75 -1.37 23.70
N TRP A 543 1.36 -2.28 22.94
CA TRP A 543 2.70 -2.13 22.39
C TRP A 543 2.59 -1.93 20.88
N VAL A 544 3.19 -0.88 20.34
CA VAL A 544 3.13 -0.53 18.92
C VAL A 544 4.54 -0.32 18.37
N ILE A 545 4.86 -1.08 17.32
CA ILE A 545 6.08 -0.94 16.52
C ILE A 545 5.65 -0.46 15.13
N ASP A 546 5.82 0.83 14.88
CA ASP A 546 5.53 1.45 13.59
C ASP A 546 6.66 1.18 12.60
N LEU A 547 6.40 0.30 11.65
CA LEU A 547 7.34 -0.10 10.61
C LEU A 547 7.31 0.88 9.43
N LYS A 548 6.52 1.96 9.46
CA LYS A 548 6.42 2.96 8.38
C LYS A 548 6.07 2.31 7.03
N GLY A 549 6.64 2.80 5.92
CA GLY A 549 6.47 2.25 4.58
C GLY A 549 5.26 2.78 3.82
N ASN A 550 4.70 3.94 4.19
CA ASN A 550 3.56 4.55 3.53
C ASN A 550 3.93 5.23 2.21
N ALA A 551 3.87 4.48 1.12
CA ALA A 551 4.13 4.95 -0.24
C ALA A 551 2.98 5.76 -0.89
N ARG A 552 1.94 6.13 -0.13
CA ARG A 552 0.93 7.12 -0.56
C ARG A 552 1.34 8.56 -0.21
N THR A 553 2.36 8.73 0.62
CA THR A 553 3.00 10.02 0.87
C THR A 553 3.92 10.41 -0.29
N SER A 554 4.40 11.66 -0.31
CA SER A 554 5.30 12.19 -1.33
C SER A 554 6.41 13.06 -0.72
N GLY A 555 7.42 13.39 -1.52
CA GLY A 555 8.54 14.26 -1.11
C GLY A 555 9.39 13.66 0.01
N GLU A 556 9.84 14.51 0.93
CA GLU A 556 10.70 14.10 2.04
C GLU A 556 10.01 13.10 2.98
N LEU A 557 8.71 13.26 3.24
CA LEU A 557 7.95 12.32 4.07
C LEU A 557 7.98 10.90 3.46
N ARG A 558 7.86 10.78 2.13
CA ARG A 558 8.01 9.48 1.45
C ARG A 558 9.39 8.88 1.64
N ARG A 559 10.45 9.71 1.66
CA ARG A 559 11.81 9.25 1.88
C ARG A 559 12.00 8.75 3.32
N CYS A 560 11.52 9.51 4.31
CA CYS A 560 11.51 9.11 5.72
C CYS A 560 10.77 7.77 5.94
N GLU A 561 9.60 7.59 5.30
CA GLU A 561 8.83 6.35 5.37
C GLU A 561 9.62 5.11 4.90
N GLY A 562 10.57 5.26 3.97
CA GLY A 562 11.43 4.17 3.50
C GLY A 562 10.68 3.05 2.76
N GLY A 563 11.31 1.88 2.61
CA GLY A 563 10.67 0.72 1.98
C GLY A 563 9.66 0.03 2.91
N ASN A 564 8.72 -0.73 2.36
CA ASN A 564 7.74 -1.48 3.12
C ASN A 564 8.21 -2.92 3.37
N VAL A 565 8.03 -3.47 4.59
CA VAL A 565 8.46 -4.83 4.95
C VAL A 565 7.88 -5.93 4.05
N PHE A 566 6.82 -5.66 3.30
CA PHE A 566 6.24 -6.57 2.30
C PHE A 566 6.85 -6.37 0.89
N ASP A 567 8.15 -6.14 0.79
CA ASP A 567 8.90 -5.92 -0.48
C ASP A 567 8.29 -4.83 -1.37
N ASP A 568 7.79 -3.74 -0.77
CA ASP A 568 7.10 -2.65 -1.48
C ASP A 568 5.91 -3.09 -2.36
N LYS A 569 5.42 -4.34 -2.20
CA LYS A 569 4.20 -4.84 -2.89
C LYS A 569 2.94 -4.10 -2.45
N ILE A 570 2.98 -3.42 -1.31
CA ILE A 570 1.89 -2.60 -0.78
C ILE A 570 2.32 -1.14 -0.64
N ARG A 571 1.32 -0.24 -0.63
CA ARG A 571 1.55 1.21 -0.54
C ARG A 571 1.14 1.85 0.79
N VAL A 572 0.52 1.09 1.69
CA VAL A 572 0.15 1.57 3.03
C VAL A 572 1.32 1.43 3.99
N GLY A 573 1.40 2.30 4.99
CA GLY A 573 2.28 2.06 6.13
C GLY A 573 1.76 0.89 6.96
N VAL A 574 2.64 0.18 7.66
CA VAL A 574 2.30 -1.00 8.47
C VAL A 574 2.92 -0.93 9.86
N ALA A 575 2.25 -1.54 10.83
CA ALA A 575 2.70 -1.61 12.21
C ALA A 575 2.42 -2.99 12.80
N ILE A 576 3.34 -3.46 13.64
CA ILE A 576 3.12 -4.59 14.54
C ILE A 576 2.58 -4.04 15.85
N TYR A 577 1.56 -4.66 16.42
CA TYR A 577 1.04 -4.26 17.72
C TYR A 577 0.55 -5.44 18.55
N PHE A 578 0.66 -5.27 19.86
CA PHE A 578 0.21 -6.22 20.88
C PHE A 578 -0.75 -5.51 21.82
N CYS A 579 -1.94 -6.06 22.02
CA CYS A 579 -2.94 -5.59 22.97
C CYS A 579 -3.11 -6.63 24.07
N VAL A 580 -2.78 -6.28 25.32
CA VAL A 580 -2.78 -7.19 26.46
C VAL A 580 -3.97 -6.91 27.37
N ARG A 581 -4.76 -7.95 27.64
CA ARG A 581 -5.85 -7.92 28.62
C ARG A 581 -5.53 -8.84 29.81
N GLN A 582 -5.73 -8.35 31.02
CA GLN A 582 -5.51 -9.08 32.26
C GLN A 582 -6.84 -9.36 32.98
N LYS A 583 -6.90 -10.46 33.76
CA LYS A 583 -8.12 -10.91 34.47
C LYS A 583 -8.66 -9.93 35.52
N ASN A 584 -7.88 -8.96 36.00
CA ASN A 584 -8.30 -8.09 37.11
C ASN A 584 -8.91 -6.76 36.60
N PRO A 585 -10.24 -6.55 36.74
CA PRO A 585 -10.91 -5.31 36.35
C PRO A 585 -10.62 -4.10 37.26
N ASP A 586 -10.10 -4.29 38.49
CA ASP A 586 -9.76 -3.17 39.40
C ASP A 586 -8.56 -2.33 38.92
N LEU A 587 -7.92 -2.74 37.81
CA LEU A 587 -6.93 -1.98 37.06
C LEU A 587 -7.56 -1.14 35.93
N HIS A 588 -8.69 -0.47 36.19
CA HIS A 588 -9.12 0.72 35.44
C HIS A 588 -8.14 1.92 35.62
N GLN A 589 -6.85 1.65 35.82
CA GLN A 589 -5.78 2.62 35.64
C GLN A 589 -5.52 2.80 34.14
N SER A 590 -5.14 4.01 33.74
CA SER A 590 -4.87 4.39 32.35
C SER A 590 -4.05 3.33 31.61
N CYS A 591 -4.57 2.81 30.49
CA CYS A 591 -3.85 1.92 29.58
C CYS A 591 -2.44 2.44 29.29
N ARG A 592 -1.45 1.55 29.38
CA ARG A 592 -0.05 1.87 29.10
C ARG A 592 0.22 1.64 27.63
N ILE A 593 0.44 2.73 26.90
CA ILE A 593 0.72 2.67 25.47
C ILE A 593 2.21 2.89 25.25
N HIS A 594 2.88 1.88 24.69
CA HIS A 594 4.29 1.84 24.38
C HIS A 594 4.46 1.98 22.86
N TYR A 595 5.11 3.05 22.41
CA TYR A 595 5.28 3.33 20.98
C TYR A 595 6.76 3.41 20.61
N LEU A 596 7.13 2.67 19.56
CA LEU A 596 8.41 2.73 18.88
C LEU A 596 8.17 2.86 17.38
N ALA A 597 8.96 3.68 16.69
CA ALA A 597 8.98 3.73 15.24
C ALA A 597 10.37 3.35 14.74
N VAL A 598 10.44 2.54 13.68
CA VAL A 598 11.74 2.25 13.04
C VAL A 598 12.35 3.53 12.49
N ALA A 599 13.68 3.59 12.40
CA ALA A 599 14.40 4.76 11.90
C ALA A 599 13.97 5.13 10.47
N ASP A 600 14.08 6.43 10.15
CA ASP A 600 13.78 6.95 8.82
C ASP A 600 14.69 6.33 7.75
N TYR A 601 14.20 6.33 6.50
CA TYR A 601 14.96 5.94 5.30
C TYR A 601 15.34 4.46 5.20
N TYR A 602 14.92 3.60 6.12
CA TYR A 602 15.18 2.16 6.03
C TYR A 602 14.48 1.56 4.81
N SER A 603 15.23 0.79 4.01
CA SER A 603 14.67 -0.03 2.93
C SER A 603 13.80 -1.17 3.49
N ALA A 604 13.02 -1.83 2.63
CA ALA A 604 12.25 -3.02 2.99
C ALA A 604 13.12 -4.08 3.69
N LEU A 605 14.28 -4.39 3.10
CA LEU A 605 15.26 -5.30 3.67
C LEU A 605 15.86 -4.78 4.98
N GLY A 606 16.18 -3.48 5.04
CA GLY A 606 16.72 -2.86 6.26
C GLY A 606 15.80 -3.05 7.46
N LYS A 607 14.48 -2.94 7.26
CA LYS A 607 13.48 -3.18 8.30
C LYS A 607 13.37 -4.66 8.69
N ARG A 608 13.44 -5.59 7.74
CA ARG A 608 13.47 -7.03 8.03
C ARG A 608 14.72 -7.43 8.82
N ARG A 609 15.90 -6.94 8.42
CA ARG A 609 17.15 -7.13 9.16
C ARG A 609 17.05 -6.56 10.58
N TRP A 610 16.44 -5.39 10.73
CA TRP A 610 16.20 -4.79 12.03
C TRP A 610 15.31 -5.69 12.92
N LEU A 611 14.21 -6.23 12.38
CA LEU A 611 13.35 -7.17 13.11
C LEU A 611 14.08 -8.45 13.53
N ASN A 612 15.00 -8.97 12.71
CA ASN A 612 15.82 -10.14 13.08
C ASN A 612 16.84 -9.87 14.20
N GLN A 613 17.22 -8.61 14.42
CA GLN A 613 18.24 -8.23 15.39
C GLN A 613 17.65 -7.80 16.74
N HIS A 614 16.33 -7.64 16.83
CA HIS A 614 15.66 -7.10 18.00
C HIS A 614 14.46 -7.98 18.39
N SER A 615 14.10 -8.00 19.67
CA SER A 615 12.85 -8.58 20.15
C SER A 615 12.15 -7.57 21.04
N LEU A 616 10.84 -7.76 21.26
CA LEU A 616 10.04 -6.86 22.11
C LEU A 616 10.69 -6.68 23.50
N ARG A 617 11.19 -7.78 24.08
CA ARG A 617 11.91 -7.82 25.36
C ARG A 617 13.21 -7.02 25.36
N THR A 618 14.03 -7.13 24.32
CA THR A 618 15.32 -6.42 24.29
C THR A 618 15.13 -4.93 24.09
N LEU A 619 14.15 -4.53 23.28
CA LEU A 619 13.77 -3.14 23.05
C LEU A 619 13.19 -2.48 24.31
N GLU A 620 12.34 -3.20 25.07
CA GLU A 620 11.82 -2.72 26.35
C GLU A 620 12.93 -2.51 27.36
N ARG A 621 13.82 -3.50 27.54
CA ARG A 621 14.96 -3.42 28.46
C ARG A 621 15.95 -2.30 28.12
N ALA A 622 16.12 -2.00 26.83
CA ALA A 622 16.95 -0.91 26.36
C ALA A 622 16.30 0.47 26.53
N GLY A 623 15.00 0.54 26.88
CA GLY A 623 14.28 1.80 27.06
C GLY A 623 13.91 2.49 25.75
N GLU A 624 13.82 1.75 24.64
CA GLU A 624 13.56 2.31 23.30
C GLU A 624 12.10 2.80 23.12
N PHE A 625 11.18 2.30 23.93
CA PHE A 625 9.76 2.65 23.82
C PHE A 625 9.44 3.99 24.46
N ARG A 626 8.79 4.88 23.69
CA ARG A 626 8.17 6.08 24.23
C ARG A 626 6.81 5.76 24.83
N ARG A 627 6.57 6.20 26.05
CA ARG A 627 5.24 6.10 26.69
C ARG A 627 4.30 7.18 26.15
N ILE A 628 3.14 6.76 25.66
CA ILE A 628 2.10 7.64 25.12
C ILE A 628 0.98 7.80 26.14
N LYS A 629 0.58 9.05 26.37
CA LYS A 629 -0.64 9.39 27.10
C LYS A 629 -1.68 9.90 26.10
N PRO A 630 -2.80 9.19 25.86
CA PRO A 630 -3.83 9.67 24.95
C PRO A 630 -4.40 11.04 25.37
N THR A 631 -4.72 11.89 24.40
CA THR A 631 -5.51 13.11 24.65
C THR A 631 -6.96 12.78 24.97
N ALA A 632 -7.73 13.74 25.50
CA ALA A 632 -9.18 13.58 25.67
C ALA A 632 -9.92 13.31 24.35
N LYS A 633 -9.34 13.71 23.21
CA LYS A 633 -9.85 13.42 21.86
C LYS A 633 -9.41 12.03 21.34
N GLY A 634 -8.65 11.26 22.12
CA GLY A 634 -8.14 9.95 21.74
C GLY A 634 -6.94 9.99 20.79
N GLU A 635 -6.18 11.08 20.74
CA GLU A 635 -4.97 11.18 19.91
C GLU A 635 -3.79 10.55 20.64
N TRP A 636 -3.02 9.71 19.94
CA TRP A 636 -1.81 9.09 20.49
C TRP A 636 -0.56 9.87 20.10
N LEU A 637 -0.41 10.18 18.81
CA LEU A 637 0.73 10.91 18.27
C LEU A 637 0.32 12.31 17.78
N ASN A 638 1.31 13.16 17.53
CA ASN A 638 1.12 14.48 16.92
C ASN A 638 0.16 15.38 17.71
N GLN A 639 0.21 15.27 19.04
CA GLN A 639 -0.63 16.02 19.97
C GLN A 639 -0.18 17.49 19.97
N PRO A 640 -1.07 18.46 19.67
CA PRO A 640 -0.72 19.87 19.73
C PRO A 640 -0.28 20.27 21.14
N THR A 641 0.88 20.91 21.26
CA THR A 641 1.42 21.38 22.55
C THR A 641 1.11 22.84 22.84
N ALA A 642 0.80 23.63 21.80
CA ALA A 642 0.50 25.04 21.92
C ALA A 642 -1.01 25.28 22.10
N ASP A 643 -1.38 26.01 23.16
CA ASP A 643 -2.76 26.43 23.39
C ASP A 643 -3.03 27.75 22.67
N TRP A 644 -3.77 27.65 21.56
CA TRP A 644 -4.26 28.79 20.78
C TRP A 644 -5.77 29.00 20.91
N SER A 645 -6.42 28.36 21.90
CA SER A 645 -7.89 28.38 22.05
C SER A 645 -8.45 29.78 22.26
N HIS A 646 -7.65 30.70 22.81
CA HIS A 646 -7.99 32.10 23.05
C HIS A 646 -8.01 32.97 21.78
N TRP A 647 -7.45 32.50 20.66
CA TRP A 647 -7.49 33.20 19.37
C TRP A 647 -8.75 32.90 18.58
N ILE A 648 -9.13 33.84 17.71
CA ILE A 648 -10.36 33.74 16.91
C ILE A 648 -10.18 32.72 15.80
N ALA A 649 -11.08 31.75 15.70
CA ALA A 649 -11.08 30.80 14.60
C ALA A 649 -11.46 31.49 13.27
N VAL A 650 -10.74 31.16 12.20
CA VAL A 650 -11.10 31.66 10.85
C VAL A 650 -12.50 31.22 10.46
N ALA A 651 -12.90 30.00 10.83
CA ALA A 651 -14.22 29.45 10.58
C ALA A 651 -14.51 28.31 11.56
N SER A 652 -15.79 27.99 11.75
CA SER A 652 -16.24 26.83 12.51
C SER A 652 -17.55 26.28 11.95
N LYS A 653 -17.89 25.04 12.32
CA LYS A 653 -19.18 24.45 11.90
C LYS A 653 -20.37 25.14 12.55
N ASP A 654 -20.24 25.52 13.82
CA ASP A 654 -21.28 26.25 14.54
C ASP A 654 -21.44 27.66 13.98
N GLY A 655 -20.32 28.30 13.60
CA GLY A 655 -20.29 29.54 12.83
C GLY A 655 -21.11 29.43 11.56
N LYS A 656 -20.74 28.49 10.69
CA LYS A 656 -21.47 28.22 9.44
C LYS A 656 -22.95 27.88 9.64
N ALA A 657 -23.33 27.29 10.77
CA ALA A 657 -24.71 26.96 11.09
C ALA A 657 -25.51 28.12 11.72
N GLY A 658 -24.87 29.28 11.96
CA GLY A 658 -25.50 30.43 12.63
C GLY A 658 -25.72 30.22 14.13
N LYS A 659 -24.96 29.32 14.76
CA LYS A 659 -25.05 29.04 16.20
C LYS A 659 -24.04 29.84 17.04
N SER A 660 -23.07 30.47 16.38
CA SER A 660 -22.06 31.32 17.00
C SER A 660 -21.60 32.33 15.96
N ASP A 661 -21.42 33.58 16.34
CA ASP A 661 -20.86 34.61 15.46
C ASP A 661 -19.36 34.85 15.75
N GLU A 662 -18.77 34.11 16.68
CA GLU A 662 -17.37 34.23 17.13
C GLU A 662 -16.38 33.54 16.17
N VAL A 663 -16.50 33.86 14.89
CA VAL A 663 -15.62 33.40 13.80
C VAL A 663 -15.36 34.55 12.84
N ILE A 664 -14.24 34.49 12.13
CA ILE A 664 -13.93 35.52 11.13
C ILE A 664 -14.84 35.38 9.90
N PHE A 665 -14.91 34.18 9.32
CA PHE A 665 -15.70 33.89 8.13
C PHE A 665 -16.96 33.08 8.50
N GLN A 666 -18.12 33.60 8.10
CA GLN A 666 -19.40 32.94 8.32
C GLN A 666 -19.52 31.66 7.49
N LEU A 667 -19.30 31.76 6.18
CA LEU A 667 -19.36 30.64 5.24
C LEU A 667 -17.96 30.13 4.89
N PHE A 668 -17.82 28.81 4.85
CA PHE A 668 -16.73 28.13 4.16
C PHE A 668 -17.28 26.96 3.33
N SER A 669 -16.54 26.53 2.31
CA SER A 669 -16.91 25.38 1.48
C SER A 669 -15.71 24.54 1.10
N PHE A 670 -15.91 23.25 0.89
CA PHE A 670 -14.92 22.44 0.17
C PHE A 670 -14.92 22.80 -1.32
N GLY A 671 -13.78 22.60 -2.00
CA GLY A 671 -13.66 22.66 -3.46
C GLY A 671 -14.52 21.61 -4.16
N VAL A 672 -14.68 21.73 -5.48
CA VAL A 672 -15.58 20.86 -6.25
C VAL A 672 -15.03 19.45 -6.34
N ALA A 673 -15.87 18.45 -6.03
CA ALA A 673 -15.55 17.05 -6.23
C ALA A 673 -16.32 16.51 -7.43
N THR A 674 -15.62 16.24 -8.54
CA THR A 674 -16.31 15.74 -9.74
C THR A 674 -16.44 14.22 -9.73
N ASN A 675 -15.46 13.51 -9.16
CA ASN A 675 -15.22 12.06 -9.29
C ASN A 675 -15.04 11.55 -10.73
N ARG A 676 -14.89 12.45 -11.70
CA ARG A 676 -14.72 12.14 -13.14
C ARG A 676 -13.94 13.21 -13.89
N ASP A 677 -12.84 13.69 -13.30
CA ASP A 677 -12.09 14.84 -13.82
C ASP A 677 -11.76 14.75 -15.32
N GLU A 678 -11.33 13.58 -15.81
CA GLU A 678 -10.98 13.38 -17.23
C GLU A 678 -12.14 13.70 -18.20
N TRP A 679 -13.39 13.63 -17.73
CA TRP A 679 -14.59 13.92 -18.52
C TRP A 679 -14.98 15.40 -18.48
N VAL A 680 -14.95 16.02 -17.29
CA VAL A 680 -15.56 17.35 -17.07
C VAL A 680 -14.55 18.49 -16.94
N TYR A 681 -13.26 18.20 -16.80
CA TYR A 681 -12.19 19.19 -16.91
C TYR A 681 -11.45 19.10 -18.24
N GLY A 682 -10.91 20.22 -18.72
CA GLY A 682 -10.06 20.27 -19.92
C GLY A 682 -9.31 21.58 -20.05
N LEU A 683 -8.40 21.67 -21.03
CA LEU A 683 -7.63 22.88 -21.31
C LEU A 683 -8.43 23.89 -22.16
N SER A 684 -9.36 23.41 -22.99
CA SER A 684 -10.25 24.23 -23.81
C SER A 684 -11.71 23.88 -23.58
N GLU A 685 -12.58 24.86 -23.82
CA GLU A 685 -14.03 24.69 -23.76
C GLU A 685 -14.52 23.64 -24.76
N GLU A 686 -13.95 23.63 -25.96
CA GLU A 686 -14.30 22.69 -27.02
C GLU A 686 -14.08 21.24 -26.60
N THR A 687 -12.90 20.90 -26.06
CA THR A 687 -12.59 19.54 -25.62
C THR A 687 -13.50 19.11 -24.47
N VAL A 688 -13.84 20.01 -23.54
CA VAL A 688 -14.78 19.70 -22.45
C VAL A 688 -16.19 19.47 -23.01
N ALA A 689 -16.65 20.34 -23.92
CA ALA A 689 -17.96 20.22 -24.55
C ALA A 689 -18.13 18.88 -25.27
N GLN A 690 -17.15 18.47 -26.08
CA GLN A 690 -17.18 17.19 -26.81
C GLN A 690 -17.30 15.98 -25.85
N LYS A 691 -16.48 15.94 -24.80
CA LYS A 691 -16.50 14.87 -23.79
C LYS A 691 -17.80 14.83 -23.02
N VAL A 692 -18.31 15.99 -22.58
CA VAL A 692 -19.57 16.08 -21.83
C VAL A 692 -20.76 15.70 -22.71
N GLN A 693 -20.82 16.14 -23.96
CA GLN A 693 -21.88 15.75 -24.89
C GLN A 693 -21.85 14.25 -25.17
N TYR A 694 -20.68 13.63 -25.30
CA TYR A 694 -20.58 12.17 -25.38
C TYR A 694 -21.14 11.51 -24.12
N LEU A 695 -20.68 11.95 -22.94
CA LEU A 695 -21.13 11.41 -21.66
C LEU A 695 -22.65 11.49 -21.52
N ILE A 696 -23.25 12.63 -21.84
CA ILE A 696 -24.70 12.85 -21.77
C ILE A 696 -25.43 11.94 -22.77
N ARG A 697 -24.99 11.86 -24.03
CA ARG A 697 -25.59 10.96 -25.01
C ARG A 697 -25.55 9.50 -24.56
N TYR A 698 -24.44 9.08 -23.97
CA TYR A 698 -24.29 7.73 -23.44
C TYR A 698 -25.25 7.47 -22.27
N TYR A 699 -25.31 8.39 -21.31
CA TYR A 699 -26.23 8.32 -20.17
C TYR A 699 -27.70 8.25 -20.62
N GLU A 700 -28.11 9.15 -21.53
CA GLU A 700 -29.49 9.18 -22.03
C GLU A 700 -29.87 7.89 -22.78
N ALA A 701 -28.93 7.31 -23.55
CA ALA A 701 -29.16 6.05 -24.26
C ALA A 701 -29.35 4.85 -23.31
N LYS A 702 -28.81 4.92 -22.09
CA LYS A 702 -28.90 3.89 -21.06
C LYS A 702 -29.98 4.16 -20.03
N ARG A 703 -30.74 5.26 -20.16
CA ARG A 703 -31.70 5.72 -19.14
C ARG A 703 -32.79 4.71 -18.80
N SER A 704 -33.17 3.86 -19.77
CA SER A 704 -34.14 2.79 -19.59
C SER A 704 -33.60 1.53 -18.90
N ASP A 705 -32.28 1.39 -18.74
CA ASP A 705 -31.63 0.25 -18.10
C ASP A 705 -30.90 0.70 -16.81
N VAL A 706 -31.60 0.55 -15.68
CA VAL A 706 -31.09 0.95 -14.35
C VAL A 706 -29.84 0.19 -13.92
N ASN A 707 -29.51 -0.94 -14.56
CA ASN A 707 -28.33 -1.75 -14.26
C ASN A 707 -27.17 -1.52 -15.24
N ALA A 708 -27.31 -0.61 -16.20
CA ALA A 708 -26.26 -0.27 -17.16
C ALA A 708 -25.10 0.47 -16.46
N HIS A 709 -24.20 -0.28 -15.84
CA HIS A 709 -22.97 0.23 -15.22
C HIS A 709 -21.73 -0.33 -15.93
N ASP A 710 -21.76 -0.29 -17.26
CA ASP A 710 -20.65 -0.73 -18.11
C ASP A 710 -19.50 0.30 -18.16
N GLY A 711 -18.46 -0.02 -18.92
CA GLY A 711 -17.26 0.81 -19.05
C GLY A 711 -17.36 1.95 -20.06
N GLY A 712 -18.53 2.23 -20.65
CA GLY A 712 -18.63 3.26 -21.70
C GLY A 712 -18.42 4.69 -21.18
N ILE A 713 -18.81 4.95 -19.94
CA ILE A 713 -18.54 6.20 -19.21
C ILE A 713 -18.08 5.92 -17.78
N LYS A 714 -17.55 6.94 -17.11
CA LYS A 714 -17.24 6.86 -15.68
C LYS A 714 -18.47 7.16 -14.81
N TRP A 715 -19.08 6.10 -14.29
CA TRP A 715 -20.21 6.20 -13.37
C TRP A 715 -19.77 6.73 -12.00
N THR A 716 -20.64 7.56 -11.40
CA THR A 716 -20.49 8.07 -10.04
C THR A 716 -21.78 7.81 -9.27
N ARG A 717 -21.77 7.93 -7.94
CA ARG A 717 -22.98 7.72 -7.14
C ARG A 717 -24.05 8.75 -7.52
N ALA A 718 -23.68 10.01 -7.72
CA ALA A 718 -24.62 11.03 -8.17
C ALA A 718 -25.30 10.66 -9.50
N LEU A 719 -24.53 10.19 -10.49
CA LEU A 719 -25.09 9.82 -11.80
C LEU A 719 -25.93 8.53 -11.75
N LYS A 720 -25.53 7.55 -10.92
CA LYS A 720 -26.33 6.33 -10.70
C LYS A 720 -27.67 6.66 -10.03
N ASN A 721 -27.67 7.58 -9.07
CA ASN A 721 -28.92 8.04 -8.45
C ASN A 721 -29.82 8.77 -9.46
N ALA A 722 -29.23 9.62 -10.32
CA ALA A 722 -29.97 10.29 -11.39
C ALA A 722 -30.59 9.27 -12.37
N LEU A 723 -29.85 8.20 -12.70
CA LEU A 723 -30.36 7.10 -13.54
C LEU A 723 -31.56 6.40 -12.89
N VAL A 724 -31.44 6.03 -11.61
CA VAL A 724 -32.52 5.38 -10.86
C VAL A 724 -33.75 6.28 -10.72
N SER A 725 -33.55 7.60 -10.65
CA SER A 725 -34.63 8.58 -10.57
C SER A 725 -35.13 9.08 -11.94
N ASP A 726 -34.69 8.47 -13.06
CA ASP A 726 -35.05 8.84 -14.44
C ASP A 726 -34.88 10.34 -14.74
N VAL A 727 -33.81 10.96 -14.23
CA VAL A 727 -33.55 12.39 -14.42
C VAL A 727 -32.88 12.63 -15.77
N PRO A 728 -33.52 13.37 -16.71
CA PRO A 728 -32.90 13.70 -18.00
C PRO A 728 -31.71 14.65 -17.81
N CYS A 729 -30.67 14.48 -18.62
CA CYS A 729 -29.51 15.35 -18.70
C CYS A 729 -29.45 16.03 -20.07
N ARG A 730 -29.23 17.35 -20.10
CA ARG A 730 -29.02 18.11 -21.34
C ARG A 730 -27.74 18.92 -21.25
N TYR A 731 -27.06 19.04 -22.39
CA TYR A 731 -25.89 19.90 -22.49
C TYR A 731 -26.32 21.36 -22.50
N ASP A 732 -25.65 22.18 -21.68
CA ASP A 732 -25.83 23.63 -21.64
C ASP A 732 -24.45 24.29 -21.50
N PRO A 733 -23.99 25.09 -22.49
CA PRO A 733 -22.67 25.70 -22.46
C PRO A 733 -22.49 26.72 -21.33
N SER A 734 -23.57 27.23 -20.71
CA SER A 734 -23.47 28.16 -19.58
C SER A 734 -22.77 27.57 -18.36
N TYR A 735 -22.74 26.23 -18.24
CA TYR A 735 -22.01 25.52 -17.19
C TYR A 735 -20.50 25.46 -17.41
N LEU A 736 -19.97 25.87 -18.57
CA LEU A 736 -18.53 25.99 -18.78
C LEU A 736 -18.00 27.16 -17.95
N SER A 737 -17.08 26.86 -17.03
CA SER A 737 -16.53 27.84 -16.09
C SER A 737 -15.02 27.67 -15.96
N SER A 738 -14.33 28.81 -15.80
CA SER A 738 -12.92 28.81 -15.43
C SER A 738 -12.76 28.26 -14.00
N ALA A 739 -11.87 27.30 -13.84
CA ALA A 739 -11.62 26.63 -12.58
C ALA A 739 -10.13 26.41 -12.34
N LEU A 740 -9.72 26.42 -11.08
CA LEU A 740 -8.36 26.15 -10.64
C LEU A 740 -8.24 24.67 -10.32
N TYR A 741 -7.58 23.93 -11.22
CA TYR A 741 -7.43 22.49 -11.07
C TYR A 741 -6.33 22.14 -10.05
N ARG A 742 -5.14 22.71 -10.22
CA ARG A 742 -3.99 22.59 -9.31
C ARG A 742 -3.30 23.95 -9.18
N PRO A 743 -2.41 24.18 -8.20
CA PRO A 743 -1.81 25.49 -7.98
C PRO A 743 -1.22 26.06 -9.26
N PHE A 744 -1.59 27.30 -9.59
CA PHE A 744 -1.23 28.02 -10.82
C PHE A 744 -1.65 27.37 -12.15
N VAL A 745 -2.59 26.41 -12.12
CA VAL A 745 -3.08 25.71 -13.31
C VAL A 745 -4.58 25.88 -13.43
N LYS A 746 -4.97 26.77 -14.35
CA LYS A 746 -6.35 27.03 -14.74
C LYS A 746 -6.81 26.04 -15.80
N ARG A 747 -8.04 25.57 -15.68
CA ARG A 747 -8.73 24.67 -16.63
C ARG A 747 -10.17 25.12 -16.81
N VAL A 748 -10.82 24.59 -17.84
CA VAL A 748 -12.27 24.67 -18.01
C VAL A 748 -12.90 23.51 -17.25
N LEU A 749 -13.94 23.80 -16.46
CA LEU A 749 -14.81 22.82 -15.81
C LEU A 749 -16.23 22.96 -16.37
N TYR A 750 -16.88 21.84 -16.65
CA TYR A 750 -18.34 21.78 -16.77
C TYR A 750 -18.97 21.67 -15.36
N PHE A 751 -19.36 22.81 -14.79
CA PHE A 751 -19.78 22.98 -13.40
C PHE A 751 -21.29 22.75 -13.23
N ASN A 752 -21.70 21.49 -13.16
CA ASN A 752 -23.08 21.05 -13.16
C ASN A 752 -23.37 20.02 -12.06
N ALA A 753 -24.46 20.21 -11.32
CA ALA A 753 -24.80 19.40 -10.14
C ALA A 753 -25.14 17.93 -10.45
N GLN A 754 -25.56 17.61 -11.69
CA GLN A 754 -25.86 16.23 -12.10
C GLN A 754 -24.59 15.49 -12.54
N LEU A 755 -23.64 16.20 -13.16
CA LEU A 755 -22.41 15.60 -13.70
C LEU A 755 -21.20 15.67 -12.77
N ASN A 756 -21.24 16.48 -11.72
CA ASN A 756 -20.23 16.51 -10.66
C ASN A 756 -20.79 15.88 -9.37
N GLU A 757 -19.98 15.07 -8.67
CA GLU A 757 -20.43 14.35 -7.47
C GLU A 757 -20.85 15.27 -6.31
N MET A 758 -20.07 16.32 -6.00
CA MET A 758 -20.39 17.30 -4.96
C MET A 758 -19.91 18.71 -5.35
N LEU A 759 -20.85 19.65 -5.48
CA LEU A 759 -20.54 21.09 -5.64
C LEU A 759 -20.34 21.83 -4.30
N TYR A 760 -20.77 21.22 -3.19
CA TYR A 760 -20.84 21.85 -1.87
C TYR A 760 -21.57 23.20 -1.90
N LYS A 761 -20.96 24.27 -1.39
CA LYS A 761 -21.51 25.64 -1.42
C LYS A 761 -20.78 26.50 -2.46
N GLN A 762 -20.07 25.89 -3.42
CA GLN A 762 -19.29 26.66 -4.38
C GLN A 762 -20.16 27.52 -5.30
N GLN A 763 -21.42 27.16 -5.57
CA GLN A 763 -22.34 28.05 -6.30
C GLN A 763 -22.69 29.33 -5.54
N ASN A 764 -22.65 29.30 -4.20
CA ASN A 764 -22.83 30.49 -3.35
C ASN A 764 -21.54 31.32 -3.23
N ILE A 765 -20.41 30.83 -3.75
CA ILE A 765 -19.12 31.50 -3.66
C ILE A 765 -18.70 32.00 -5.05
N PHE A 766 -18.73 31.11 -6.02
CA PHE A 766 -18.49 31.37 -7.44
C PHE A 766 -19.77 30.99 -8.20
N PRO A 767 -20.76 31.91 -8.29
CA PRO A 767 -21.84 31.77 -9.27
C PRO A 767 -21.28 31.54 -10.67
N LEU A 768 -22.09 30.99 -11.56
CA LEU A 768 -21.65 30.69 -12.93
C LEU A 768 -20.99 31.91 -13.56
N GLN A 769 -19.82 31.69 -14.15
CA GLN A 769 -19.05 32.71 -14.87
C GLN A 769 -18.66 33.94 -14.03
N THR A 770 -18.72 33.86 -12.69
CA THR A 770 -18.41 34.97 -11.79
C THR A 770 -17.09 34.71 -11.06
N ALA A 771 -16.18 35.68 -11.12
CA ALA A 771 -14.97 35.69 -10.32
C ALA A 771 -15.25 36.24 -8.91
N ASN A 772 -14.59 35.68 -7.90
CA ASN A 772 -14.71 36.12 -6.50
C ASN A 772 -13.35 35.97 -5.81
N LEU A 773 -13.07 36.76 -4.77
CA LEU A 773 -11.86 36.61 -3.97
C LEU A 773 -12.09 35.63 -2.83
N ALA A 774 -11.19 34.66 -2.69
CA ALA A 774 -11.21 33.75 -1.56
C ALA A 774 -9.81 33.31 -1.15
N ILE A 775 -9.67 32.89 0.11
CA ILE A 775 -8.50 32.18 0.60
C ILE A 775 -8.78 30.68 0.47
N ALA A 776 -7.95 29.98 -0.29
CA ALA A 776 -7.91 28.53 -0.26
C ALA A 776 -6.93 28.08 0.83
N ILE A 777 -7.34 27.08 1.62
CA ILE A 777 -6.48 26.36 2.55
C ILE A 777 -6.61 24.84 2.31
N ASN A 778 -5.60 24.06 2.67
CA ASN A 778 -5.74 22.61 2.64
C ASN A 778 -6.69 22.11 3.74
N GLY A 779 -7.33 20.97 3.50
CA GLY A 779 -8.29 20.41 4.43
C GLY A 779 -7.63 20.00 5.75
N VAL A 780 -8.37 20.18 6.85
CA VAL A 780 -7.94 19.84 8.21
C VAL A 780 -7.54 18.36 8.39
N THR A 781 -7.90 17.48 7.46
CA THR A 781 -7.53 16.05 7.49
C THR A 781 -6.39 15.69 6.55
N ASN A 782 -5.79 16.67 5.87
CA ASN A 782 -4.71 16.45 4.92
C ASN A 782 -3.39 16.17 5.66
N SER A 783 -2.64 15.17 5.19
CA SER A 783 -1.34 14.77 5.77
C SER A 783 -0.19 15.71 5.40
N THR A 784 -0.39 16.64 4.45
CA THR A 784 0.64 17.60 4.03
C THR A 784 0.85 18.71 5.07
N ARG A 785 1.86 19.56 4.85
CA ARG A 785 2.04 20.78 5.64
C ARG A 785 0.85 21.72 5.40
N PHE A 786 0.59 22.64 6.32
CA PHE A 786 -0.45 23.64 6.11
C PHE A 786 -0.12 24.48 4.86
N GLU A 787 -1.11 24.67 4.00
CA GLU A 787 -0.99 25.37 2.73
C GLU A 787 -2.09 26.41 2.64
N THR A 788 -1.77 27.58 2.10
CA THR A 788 -2.76 28.60 1.77
C THR A 788 -2.38 29.35 0.50
N ILE A 789 -3.37 29.73 -0.29
CA ILE A 789 -3.21 30.52 -1.51
C ILE A 789 -4.48 31.32 -1.80
N GLY A 790 -4.34 32.56 -2.26
CA GLY A 790 -5.43 33.42 -2.68
C GLY A 790 -5.92 32.96 -4.05
N ILE A 791 -7.23 32.84 -4.21
CA ILE A 791 -7.86 32.37 -5.44
C ILE A 791 -8.93 33.34 -5.94
N ARG A 792 -9.08 33.38 -7.27
CA ARG A 792 -10.07 34.20 -7.99
C ARG A 792 -11.18 33.41 -8.67
N TYR A 793 -10.95 32.11 -8.85
CA TYR A 793 -11.83 31.21 -9.59
C TYR A 793 -12.10 29.95 -8.78
N LEU A 794 -13.13 29.22 -9.19
CA LEU A 794 -13.61 27.98 -8.59
C LEU A 794 -12.49 26.95 -8.38
N PRO A 795 -12.21 26.50 -7.15
CA PRO A 795 -11.17 25.51 -6.91
C PRO A 795 -11.69 24.07 -7.00
N ASP A 796 -10.87 23.20 -7.57
CA ASP A 796 -11.02 21.75 -7.41
C ASP A 796 -10.82 21.33 -5.94
N LEU A 797 -11.48 20.25 -5.52
CA LEU A 797 -11.30 19.67 -4.19
C LEU A 797 -9.82 19.33 -3.91
N HIS A 798 -9.03 19.01 -4.92
CA HIS A 798 -7.61 18.69 -4.77
C HIS A 798 -6.67 19.81 -5.22
N TYR A 799 -7.15 21.05 -5.34
CA TYR A 799 -6.31 22.22 -5.62
C TYR A 799 -5.21 22.41 -4.55
N CYS A 800 -5.56 22.43 -3.26
CA CYS A 800 -4.61 22.40 -2.12
C CYS A 800 -4.69 21.07 -1.33
N GLY A 801 -5.42 20.08 -1.85
CA GLY A 801 -5.69 18.82 -1.16
C GLY A 801 -6.77 18.95 -0.08
N ASP A 802 -7.95 18.39 -0.38
CA ASP A 802 -9.19 18.59 0.40
C ASP A 802 -9.49 20.08 0.63
N THR A 803 -9.30 20.88 -0.43
CA THR A 803 -9.34 22.35 -0.44
C THR A 803 -10.57 22.88 0.28
N ILE A 804 -10.36 23.80 1.20
CA ILE A 804 -11.39 24.61 1.84
C ILE A 804 -11.25 26.04 1.34
N THR A 805 -12.38 26.64 0.97
CA THR A 805 -12.52 28.02 0.49
C THR A 805 -13.14 28.89 1.58
N LEU A 806 -12.44 29.98 1.91
CA LEU A 806 -12.87 31.07 2.79
C LEU A 806 -13.05 32.34 1.93
N PRO A 807 -14.26 32.59 1.42
CA PRO A 807 -14.46 33.69 0.49
C PRO A 807 -14.61 35.03 1.19
N LEU A 808 -14.23 36.11 0.49
CA LEU A 808 -14.48 37.47 0.94
C LEU A 808 -15.98 37.81 0.85
N TRP A 809 -16.62 37.39 -0.25
CA TRP A 809 -18.04 37.59 -0.50
C TRP A 809 -18.79 36.28 -0.72
N THR A 810 -20.07 36.28 -0.41
CA THR A 810 -21.00 35.20 -0.75
C THR A 810 -22.16 35.73 -1.57
N TYR A 811 -22.81 34.85 -2.33
CA TYR A 811 -23.90 35.17 -3.23
C TYR A 811 -25.15 34.37 -2.85
N LEU A 812 -26.26 35.08 -2.75
CA LEU A 812 -27.60 34.50 -2.63
C LEU A 812 -28.07 33.96 -3.98
N SER A 813 -29.17 33.20 -3.96
CA SER A 813 -29.74 32.58 -5.18
C SER A 813 -30.22 33.59 -6.22
N ASP A 814 -30.52 34.83 -5.81
CA ASP A 814 -30.89 35.94 -6.69
C ASP A 814 -29.67 36.70 -7.26
N GLY A 815 -28.45 36.31 -6.87
CA GLY A 815 -27.20 36.97 -7.29
C GLY A 815 -26.75 38.10 -6.37
N THR A 816 -27.48 38.42 -5.30
CA THR A 816 -27.09 39.47 -4.35
C THR A 816 -25.81 39.11 -3.61
N GLN A 817 -24.85 40.02 -3.60
CA GLN A 817 -23.54 39.87 -2.95
C GLN A 817 -23.59 40.32 -1.47
N HIS A 818 -23.01 39.53 -0.58
CA HIS A 818 -22.88 39.82 0.85
C HIS A 818 -21.46 39.61 1.35
N ASP A 819 -21.00 40.44 2.30
CA ASP A 819 -19.74 40.21 3.00
C ASP A 819 -19.79 38.92 3.82
N ASN A 820 -18.74 38.11 3.71
CA ASN A 820 -18.63 36.86 4.46
C ASN A 820 -17.95 37.02 5.81
N ILE A 821 -17.19 38.11 6.00
CA ILE A 821 -16.59 38.43 7.29
C ILE A 821 -17.69 38.92 8.22
N THR A 822 -17.75 38.32 9.41
CA THR A 822 -18.81 38.61 10.39
C THR A 822 -18.70 40.04 10.93
N ASP A 823 -19.84 40.64 11.25
CA ASP A 823 -19.86 41.96 11.92
C ASP A 823 -19.25 41.87 13.32
N TRP A 824 -19.40 40.72 13.99
CA TRP A 824 -18.72 40.45 15.25
C TRP A 824 -17.20 40.54 15.12
N SER A 825 -16.60 39.89 14.10
CA SER A 825 -15.17 39.95 13.87
C SER A 825 -14.72 41.37 13.52
N LEU A 826 -15.49 42.12 12.74
CA LEU A 826 -15.19 43.53 12.46
C LEU A 826 -15.10 44.35 13.75
N ASN A 827 -16.13 44.24 14.60
CA ASN A 827 -16.20 44.95 15.87
C ASN A 827 -15.04 44.54 16.80
N HIS A 828 -14.71 43.24 16.87
CA HIS A 828 -13.60 42.75 17.68
C HIS A 828 -12.26 43.39 17.27
N PHE A 829 -11.94 43.42 15.97
CA PHE A 829 -10.70 44.02 15.49
C PHE A 829 -10.66 45.53 15.73
N GLN A 830 -11.76 46.25 15.43
CA GLN A 830 -11.84 47.70 15.67
C GLN A 830 -11.66 48.04 17.16
N GLN A 831 -12.26 47.24 18.06
CA GLN A 831 -12.13 47.42 19.50
C GLN A 831 -10.72 47.10 20.01
N HIS A 832 -10.13 45.99 19.55
CA HIS A 832 -8.79 45.57 19.96
C HIS A 832 -7.70 46.58 19.57
N TYR A 833 -7.77 47.09 18.32
CA TYR A 833 -6.78 48.05 17.81
C TYR A 833 -7.14 49.53 18.05
N HIS A 834 -8.31 49.79 18.64
CA HIS A 834 -8.86 51.15 18.81
C HIS A 834 -8.91 51.96 17.51
N ASP A 835 -9.25 51.30 16.39
CA ASP A 835 -9.25 51.89 15.05
C ASP A 835 -10.53 51.55 14.28
N ALA A 836 -11.41 52.54 14.14
CA ALA A 836 -12.68 52.41 13.42
C ALA A 836 -12.52 52.39 11.88
N THR A 837 -11.33 52.68 11.35
CA THR A 837 -11.06 52.66 9.90
C THR A 837 -10.80 51.24 9.37
N ILE A 838 -10.54 50.28 10.26
CA ILE A 838 -10.44 48.86 9.92
C ILE A 838 -11.77 48.41 9.32
N ASN A 839 -11.69 47.85 8.10
CA ASN A 839 -12.83 47.32 7.38
C ASN A 839 -12.64 45.81 7.09
N LYS A 840 -13.70 45.15 6.62
CA LYS A 840 -13.68 43.71 6.34
C LYS A 840 -12.62 43.30 5.32
N ARG A 841 -12.35 44.13 4.30
CA ARG A 841 -11.27 43.85 3.35
C ARG A 841 -9.89 43.87 4.02
N ALA A 842 -9.63 44.85 4.89
CA ALA A 842 -8.37 44.91 5.64
C ALA A 842 -8.20 43.69 6.57
N ILE A 843 -9.29 43.18 7.17
CA ILE A 843 -9.26 41.94 7.96
C ILE A 843 -8.96 40.72 7.08
N PHE A 844 -9.58 40.62 5.90
CA PHE A 844 -9.28 39.55 4.94
C PHE A 844 -7.80 39.49 4.58
N ASP A 845 -7.23 40.63 4.24
CA ASP A 845 -5.82 40.76 3.88
C ASP A 845 -4.91 40.46 5.09
N TYR A 846 -5.26 40.95 6.28
CA TYR A 846 -4.56 40.64 7.54
C TYR A 846 -4.53 39.14 7.84
N VAL A 847 -5.68 38.46 7.74
CA VAL A 847 -5.76 36.99 7.92
C VAL A 847 -4.83 36.29 6.93
N TYR A 848 -4.83 36.74 5.68
CA TYR A 848 -3.99 36.14 4.66
C TYR A 848 -2.49 36.28 4.97
N ALA A 849 -2.07 37.43 5.51
CA ALA A 849 -0.71 37.66 5.98
C ALA A 849 -0.31 36.73 7.14
N VAL A 850 -1.16 36.62 8.17
CA VAL A 850 -0.92 35.72 9.31
C VAL A 850 -0.80 34.27 8.85
N LEU A 851 -1.67 33.84 7.94
CA LEU A 851 -1.60 32.50 7.35
C LEU A 851 -0.34 32.30 6.48
N HIS A 852 0.39 33.35 6.09
CA HIS A 852 1.67 33.30 5.37
C HIS A 852 2.92 33.39 6.25
N ASP A 853 2.78 33.80 7.51
CA ASP A 853 3.92 33.95 8.39
C ASP A 853 4.59 32.58 8.71
N PRO A 854 5.91 32.44 8.47
CA PRO A 854 6.62 31.19 8.75
C PRO A 854 6.62 30.80 10.23
N ARG A 855 6.66 31.77 11.16
CA ARG A 855 6.71 31.53 12.61
C ARG A 855 5.37 30.96 13.07
N TYR A 856 4.26 31.53 12.61
CA TYR A 856 2.90 31.01 12.82
C TYR A 856 2.79 29.54 12.41
N ARG A 857 3.15 29.25 11.14
CA ARG A 857 3.02 27.92 10.56
C ARG A 857 3.90 26.90 11.28
N GLN A 858 5.08 27.30 11.73
CA GLN A 858 5.99 26.45 12.47
C GLN A 858 5.49 26.18 13.89
N GLN A 859 5.08 27.23 14.62
CA GLN A 859 4.63 27.12 16.01
C GLN A 859 3.34 26.28 16.13
N PHE A 860 2.40 26.45 15.20
CA PHE A 860 1.08 25.81 15.24
C PHE A 860 0.91 24.67 14.21
N ALA A 861 2.02 24.10 13.73
CA ALA A 861 2.02 23.09 12.67
C ALA A 861 1.12 21.88 12.97
N LEU A 862 1.03 21.46 14.24
CA LEU A 862 0.17 20.36 14.68
C LEU A 862 -1.29 20.79 14.82
N ASN A 863 -1.55 21.98 15.36
CA ASN A 863 -2.90 22.50 15.49
C ASN A 863 -3.55 22.69 14.10
N LEU A 864 -2.81 23.28 13.15
CA LEU A 864 -3.24 23.49 11.76
C LEU A 864 -3.58 22.18 11.00
N LYS A 865 -3.09 21.03 11.49
CA LYS A 865 -3.43 19.69 10.95
C LYS A 865 -4.66 19.05 11.63
N SER A 866 -5.28 19.71 12.60
CA SER A 866 -6.30 19.10 13.46
C SER A 866 -7.60 19.91 13.51
N GLU A 867 -7.51 21.23 13.36
CA GLU A 867 -8.63 22.16 13.36
C GLU A 867 -8.42 23.36 12.42
N PHE A 868 -9.44 24.22 12.32
CA PHE A 868 -9.34 25.45 11.54
C PHE A 868 -8.28 26.39 12.14
N PRO A 869 -7.54 27.15 11.30
CA PRO A 869 -6.61 28.17 11.79
C PRO A 869 -7.26 29.13 12.78
N ARG A 870 -6.50 29.57 13.79
CA ARG A 870 -6.91 30.63 14.70
C ARG A 870 -5.96 31.81 14.61
N ILE A 871 -6.50 33.01 14.49
CA ILE A 871 -5.76 34.20 14.08
C ILE A 871 -5.40 35.03 15.32
N PRO A 872 -4.10 35.17 15.66
CA PRO A 872 -3.63 36.13 16.65
C PRO A 872 -3.85 37.59 16.22
N THR A 873 -3.85 38.48 17.20
CA THR A 873 -3.87 39.94 17.02
C THR A 873 -2.46 40.52 17.23
N HIS A 874 -1.75 40.85 16.14
CA HIS A 874 -0.41 41.42 16.17
C HIS A 874 -0.45 42.96 16.23
N PRO A 875 0.45 43.63 16.98
CA PRO A 875 0.38 45.07 17.22
C PRO A 875 0.30 45.96 15.97
N GLU A 876 0.94 45.57 14.87
CA GLU A 876 1.10 46.39 13.65
C GLU A 876 0.06 46.05 12.55
N PHE A 877 -1.24 46.07 12.88
CA PHE A 877 -2.34 45.60 12.01
C PHE A 877 -2.20 46.02 10.54
N TRP A 878 -1.99 47.31 10.26
CA TRP A 878 -1.94 47.84 8.89
C TRP A 878 -0.70 47.38 8.11
N ALA A 879 0.42 47.12 8.78
CA ALA A 879 1.61 46.58 8.12
C ALA A 879 1.37 45.13 7.66
N TRP A 880 0.78 44.32 8.55
CA TRP A 880 0.35 42.96 8.24
C TRP A 880 -0.70 42.93 7.14
N SER A 881 -1.74 43.76 7.25
CA SER A 881 -2.82 43.88 6.26
C SER A 881 -2.29 44.30 4.88
N ARG A 882 -1.36 45.26 4.81
CA ARG A 882 -0.74 45.70 3.55
C ARG A 882 0.00 44.56 2.85
N ILE A 883 0.89 43.86 3.57
CA ILE A 883 1.65 42.72 3.01
C ILE A 883 0.69 41.60 2.57
N GLY A 884 -0.36 41.36 3.36
CA GLY A 884 -1.42 40.43 3.02
C GLY A 884 -2.15 40.80 1.72
N GLY A 885 -2.49 42.08 1.53
CA GLY A 885 -3.15 42.57 0.33
C GLY A 885 -2.28 42.43 -0.92
N GLU A 886 -0.98 42.73 -0.79
CA GLU A 886 0.03 42.51 -1.84
C GLU A 886 0.10 41.02 -2.24
N LEU A 887 0.13 40.12 -1.24
CA LEU A 887 0.10 38.67 -1.47
C LEU A 887 -1.22 38.19 -2.11
N VAL A 888 -2.38 38.70 -1.67
CA VAL A 888 -3.68 38.36 -2.27
C VAL A 888 -3.68 38.73 -3.74
N GLN A 889 -3.26 39.95 -4.08
CA GLN A 889 -3.21 40.41 -5.47
C GLN A 889 -2.26 39.54 -6.29
N LEU A 890 -1.05 39.32 -5.80
CA LEU A 890 -0.01 38.54 -6.48
C LEU A 890 -0.48 37.12 -6.83
N HIS A 891 -1.17 36.44 -5.91
CA HIS A 891 -1.63 35.08 -6.10
C HIS A 891 -2.92 34.97 -6.93
N THR A 892 -3.84 35.92 -6.78
CA THR A 892 -5.12 35.89 -7.50
C THR A 892 -5.00 36.37 -8.95
N GLU A 893 -3.96 37.14 -9.26
CA GLU A 893 -3.71 37.74 -10.58
C GLU A 893 -2.43 37.18 -11.25
N PHE A 894 -1.98 35.99 -10.83
CA PHE A 894 -0.70 35.37 -11.25
C PHE A 894 -0.51 35.29 -12.78
N GLU A 895 -1.59 35.15 -13.55
CA GLU A 895 -1.54 35.11 -15.02
C GLU A 895 -1.30 36.48 -15.66
N THR A 896 -1.31 37.57 -14.91
CA THR A 896 -1.15 38.95 -15.42
C THR A 896 0.05 39.68 -14.82
N VAL A 897 0.69 39.10 -13.80
CA VAL A 897 1.90 39.61 -13.19
C VAL A 897 3.01 39.75 -14.25
N PRO A 898 3.85 40.81 -14.21
CA PRO A 898 4.99 40.94 -15.11
C PRO A 898 5.93 39.73 -15.00
N PRO A 899 6.31 39.09 -16.13
CA PRO A 899 7.12 37.88 -16.09
C PRO A 899 8.51 38.15 -15.46
N TRP A 900 9.06 37.13 -14.80
CA TRP A 900 10.47 37.12 -14.45
C TRP A 900 11.32 37.03 -15.74
N PRO A 901 12.41 37.78 -15.88
CA PRO A 901 13.23 37.80 -17.09
C PRO A 901 14.08 36.52 -17.22
N LEU A 902 13.44 35.38 -17.44
CA LEU A 902 14.11 34.11 -17.68
C LEU A 902 14.83 34.12 -19.04
N LYS A 903 16.04 33.59 -19.10
CA LYS A 903 16.80 33.48 -20.34
C LYS A 903 16.48 32.16 -21.04
N ARG A 904 15.94 32.26 -22.26
CA ARG A 904 15.64 31.13 -23.14
C ARG A 904 16.83 30.79 -24.03
N ILE A 905 17.24 29.53 -24.00
CA ILE A 905 18.28 28.97 -24.87
C ILE A 905 17.61 27.96 -25.81
N GLU A 906 17.88 28.10 -27.11
CA GLU A 906 17.40 27.20 -28.15
C GLU A 906 18.58 26.43 -28.75
N TYR A 907 18.38 25.12 -28.94
CA TYR A 907 19.32 24.20 -29.56
C TYR A 907 18.75 23.70 -30.89
N ASP A 908 19.60 23.61 -31.91
CA ASP A 908 19.22 23.03 -33.20
C ASP A 908 18.88 21.54 -33.04
N SER A 909 17.66 21.17 -33.44
CA SER A 909 17.21 19.78 -33.47
C SER A 909 16.82 19.38 -34.89
N LYS A 910 17.41 18.29 -35.39
CA LYS A 910 17.06 17.70 -36.69
C LYS A 910 15.72 16.94 -36.68
N THR A 911 15.16 16.70 -35.49
CA THR A 911 13.87 16.01 -35.29
C THR A 911 12.93 16.86 -34.45
N ALA A 912 11.63 16.54 -34.47
CA ALA A 912 10.65 17.21 -33.61
C ALA A 912 11.09 17.19 -32.13
N PRO A 913 11.08 18.33 -31.42
CA PRO A 913 11.51 18.39 -30.02
C PRO A 913 10.67 17.48 -29.12
N LYS A 914 11.34 16.72 -28.25
CA LYS A 914 10.68 15.83 -27.28
C LYS A 914 10.46 16.55 -25.95
N CYS A 915 9.22 16.57 -25.46
CA CYS A 915 8.86 17.14 -24.16
C CYS A 915 9.73 16.59 -23.02
N ARG A 916 10.24 17.48 -22.15
CA ARG A 916 11.06 17.10 -20.97
C ARG A 916 10.46 17.60 -19.67
N LEU A 917 10.05 18.87 -19.60
CA LEU A 917 9.46 19.52 -18.42
C LEU A 917 10.15 19.13 -17.10
N LYS A 918 11.46 19.33 -17.04
CA LYS A 918 12.32 18.88 -15.95
C LYS A 918 13.13 20.04 -15.38
N ALA A 919 13.00 20.26 -14.07
CA ALA A 919 13.76 21.27 -13.34
C ALA A 919 15.09 20.71 -12.82
N ASN A 920 16.15 21.50 -12.90
CA ASN A 920 17.38 21.35 -12.14
C ASN A 920 17.53 22.57 -11.22
N LYS A 921 17.21 22.35 -9.94
CA LYS A 921 17.16 23.43 -8.93
C LYS A 921 18.54 23.97 -8.59
N THR A 922 19.56 23.10 -8.58
CA THR A 922 20.95 23.46 -8.25
C THR A 922 21.53 24.40 -9.30
N ASP A 923 21.26 24.11 -10.58
CA ASP A 923 21.79 24.90 -11.70
C ASP A 923 20.86 26.06 -12.10
N GLY A 924 19.67 26.18 -11.47
CA GLY A 924 18.71 27.22 -11.79
C GLY A 924 18.14 27.12 -13.21
N THR A 925 17.91 25.89 -13.70
CA THR A 925 17.46 25.63 -15.08
C THR A 925 16.20 24.77 -15.16
N ILE A 926 15.42 24.95 -16.23
CA ILE A 926 14.29 24.09 -16.61
C ILE A 926 14.46 23.67 -18.06
N GLU A 927 14.55 22.36 -18.29
CA GLU A 927 14.45 21.77 -19.61
C GLU A 927 12.97 21.68 -20.00
N ILE A 928 12.56 22.44 -21.01
CA ILE A 928 11.17 22.46 -21.50
C ILE A 928 10.95 21.26 -22.42
N ASP A 929 11.82 21.13 -23.43
CA ASP A 929 11.89 20.01 -24.35
C ASP A 929 13.36 19.73 -24.74
N SER A 930 13.60 18.89 -25.74
CA SER A 930 14.96 18.57 -26.18
C SER A 930 15.68 19.71 -26.92
N ALA A 931 14.99 20.78 -27.28
CA ALA A 931 15.52 21.93 -28.00
C ALA A 931 15.54 23.21 -27.14
N THR A 932 14.68 23.34 -26.13
CA THR A 932 14.52 24.59 -25.36
C THR A 932 14.82 24.40 -23.89
N VAL A 933 15.68 25.26 -23.36
CA VAL A 933 16.02 25.34 -21.92
C VAL A 933 15.81 26.77 -21.42
N LEU A 934 15.18 26.89 -20.26
CA LEU A 934 15.10 28.15 -19.50
C LEU A 934 16.20 28.17 -18.44
N THR A 935 16.86 29.31 -18.31
CA THR A 935 17.97 29.56 -17.38
C THR A 935 17.70 30.84 -16.57
N ASP A 936 18.58 31.14 -15.61
CA ASP A 936 18.49 32.30 -14.71
C ASP A 936 17.27 32.27 -13.78
N ILE A 937 16.88 31.07 -13.34
CA ILE A 937 15.82 30.89 -12.32
C ILE A 937 16.45 31.11 -10.93
N PRO A 938 15.97 32.09 -10.14
CA PRO A 938 16.52 32.35 -8.81
C PRO A 938 16.30 31.17 -7.87
N ALA A 939 17.27 30.92 -6.97
CA ALA A 939 17.17 29.87 -5.97
C ALA A 939 15.91 30.01 -5.09
N SER A 940 15.58 31.24 -4.69
CA SER A 940 14.40 31.54 -3.86
C SER A 940 13.06 31.22 -4.54
N ALA A 941 13.01 31.14 -5.87
CA ALA A 941 11.79 30.74 -6.58
C ALA A 941 11.36 29.30 -6.23
N TRP A 942 12.30 28.45 -5.80
CA TRP A 942 12.02 27.06 -5.41
C TRP A 942 11.54 26.91 -3.97
N ASP A 943 11.73 27.94 -3.13
CA ASP A 943 11.41 27.92 -1.71
C ASP A 943 9.92 28.13 -1.45
N TYR A 944 9.21 28.78 -2.38
CA TYR A 944 7.75 28.86 -2.30
C TYR A 944 7.09 27.53 -2.68
N GLN A 945 6.72 26.78 -1.65
CA GLN A 945 6.13 25.45 -1.77
C GLN A 945 4.63 25.44 -1.45
N LEU A 946 3.88 24.73 -2.29
CA LEU A 946 2.48 24.38 -2.06
C LEU A 946 2.41 22.85 -2.04
N GLY A 947 2.34 22.29 -0.84
CA GLY A 947 2.42 20.85 -0.61
C GLY A 947 3.84 20.33 -0.80
N THR A 948 4.02 19.33 -1.65
CA THR A 948 5.33 18.68 -1.82
C THR A 948 6.11 19.19 -3.03
N ARG A 949 5.69 20.33 -3.60
CA ARG A 949 6.25 20.90 -4.84
C ARG A 949 6.35 22.41 -4.70
N SER A 950 7.38 22.97 -5.34
CA SER A 950 7.41 24.41 -5.62
C SER A 950 6.27 24.80 -6.57
N ALA A 951 5.93 26.09 -6.57
CA ALA A 951 4.96 26.65 -7.51
C ALA A 951 5.31 26.34 -8.99
N LEU A 952 6.59 26.43 -9.35
CA LEU A 952 7.10 26.09 -10.69
C LEU A 952 6.91 24.61 -11.03
N GLU A 953 7.21 23.71 -10.09
CA GLU A 953 7.03 22.27 -10.29
C GLU A 953 5.56 21.86 -10.49
N TRP A 954 4.61 22.61 -9.92
CA TRP A 954 3.19 22.39 -10.19
C TRP A 954 2.84 22.63 -11.66
N VAL A 955 3.33 23.73 -12.24
CA VAL A 955 3.15 24.02 -13.68
C VAL A 955 3.77 22.90 -14.51
N LEU A 956 5.03 22.54 -14.25
CA LEU A 956 5.72 21.48 -14.99
C LEU A 956 4.99 20.13 -14.92
N ASP A 957 4.49 19.74 -13.75
CA ASP A 957 3.81 18.46 -13.58
C ASP A 957 2.50 18.36 -14.36
N GLN A 958 1.74 19.45 -14.41
CA GLN A 958 0.37 19.45 -14.95
C GLN A 958 0.30 19.55 -16.47
N TYR A 959 1.38 19.98 -17.12
CA TYR A 959 1.52 20.05 -18.58
C TYR A 959 2.33 18.88 -19.16
N LYS A 960 2.63 17.84 -18.36
CA LYS A 960 3.20 16.60 -18.90
C LYS A 960 2.17 15.84 -19.72
N GLU A 961 2.60 15.34 -20.86
CA GLU A 961 1.84 14.36 -21.63
C GLU A 961 1.64 13.09 -20.80
N ARG A 962 0.38 12.67 -20.67
CA ARG A 962 -0.02 11.47 -19.93
C ARG A 962 -1.10 10.75 -20.71
N THR A 963 -1.02 9.43 -20.75
CA THR A 963 -2.10 8.60 -21.27
C THR A 963 -3.29 8.67 -20.29
N PRO A 964 -4.50 9.02 -20.75
CA PRO A 964 -5.70 8.98 -19.92
C PRO A 964 -5.95 7.59 -19.32
N LYS A 965 -6.48 7.56 -18.10
CA LYS A 965 -6.78 6.30 -17.39
C LYS A 965 -8.09 5.69 -17.87
N ASP A 966 -9.08 6.55 -18.12
CA ASP A 966 -10.34 6.15 -18.73
C ASP A 966 -10.12 5.70 -20.19
N SER A 967 -10.53 4.46 -20.50
CA SER A 967 -10.32 3.87 -21.83
C SER A 967 -11.04 4.63 -22.93
N THR A 968 -12.27 5.09 -22.67
CA THR A 968 -13.07 5.85 -23.64
C THR A 968 -12.41 7.18 -23.95
N ILE A 969 -11.92 7.89 -22.92
CA ILE A 969 -11.17 9.14 -23.13
C ILE A 969 -9.88 8.89 -23.90
N ARG A 970 -9.14 7.83 -23.56
CA ARG A 970 -7.89 7.48 -24.25
C ARG A 970 -8.09 7.21 -25.74
N GLU A 971 -9.18 6.52 -26.09
CA GLU A 971 -9.44 6.08 -27.46
C GLU A 971 -10.08 7.17 -28.32
N GLN A 972 -10.95 8.01 -27.73
CA GLN A 972 -11.77 8.96 -28.51
C GLN A 972 -11.39 10.43 -28.34
N PHE A 973 -10.73 10.81 -27.25
CA PHE A 973 -10.53 12.22 -26.87
C PHE A 973 -9.09 12.58 -26.47
N ASN A 974 -8.14 11.66 -26.63
CA ASN A 974 -6.74 11.91 -26.27
C ASN A 974 -5.98 12.65 -27.38
N THR A 975 -6.16 13.97 -27.43
CA THR A 975 -5.56 14.84 -28.45
C THR A 975 -4.46 15.75 -27.91
N TYR A 976 -4.12 15.66 -26.62
CA TYR A 976 -3.14 16.55 -26.00
C TYR A 976 -1.72 16.30 -26.52
N GLN A 977 -1.09 17.35 -27.03
CA GLN A 977 0.33 17.39 -27.38
C GLN A 977 0.96 18.59 -26.68
N PHE A 978 2.07 18.40 -25.96
CA PHE A 978 2.71 19.49 -25.23
C PHE A 978 3.19 20.61 -26.17
N ALA A 979 3.57 20.26 -27.41
CA ALA A 979 4.03 21.21 -28.42
C ALA A 979 3.04 22.38 -28.64
N ASP A 980 1.74 22.11 -28.58
CA ASP A 980 0.69 23.12 -28.78
C ASP A 980 0.60 24.14 -27.64
N TYR A 981 1.15 23.81 -26.46
CA TYR A 981 1.07 24.61 -25.24
C TYR A 981 2.42 25.14 -24.78
N LYS A 982 3.51 24.85 -25.50
CA LYS A 982 4.88 25.15 -25.12
C LYS A 982 5.08 26.62 -24.73
N GLU A 983 4.66 27.54 -25.60
CA GLU A 983 4.86 28.98 -25.39
C GLU A 983 4.03 29.51 -24.20
N GLN A 984 2.79 29.05 -24.08
CA GLN A 984 1.93 29.35 -22.94
C GLN A 984 2.57 28.89 -21.62
N VAL A 985 3.19 27.71 -21.61
CA VAL A 985 3.87 27.16 -20.43
C VAL A 985 5.13 27.95 -20.08
N ILE A 986 5.92 28.36 -21.07
CA ILE A 986 7.10 29.21 -20.83
C ILE A 986 6.69 30.55 -20.22
N GLU A 987 5.67 31.20 -20.77
CA GLU A 987 5.12 32.46 -20.25
C GLU A 987 4.60 32.29 -18.82
N LEU A 988 3.82 31.23 -18.57
CA LEU A 988 3.30 30.93 -17.25
C LEU A 988 4.41 30.67 -16.23
N LEU A 989 5.46 29.90 -16.59
CA LEU A 989 6.61 29.66 -15.73
C LEU A 989 7.33 30.96 -15.36
N ALA A 990 7.49 31.88 -16.31
CA ALA A 990 8.11 33.18 -16.03
C ALA A 990 7.28 34.01 -15.04
N ARG A 991 5.95 34.02 -15.17
CA ARG A 991 5.05 34.70 -14.22
C ARG A 991 5.04 34.03 -12.86
N VAL A 992 4.95 32.70 -12.81
CA VAL A 992 4.96 31.93 -11.55
C VAL A 992 6.33 32.05 -10.85
N CYS A 993 7.42 32.19 -11.60
CA CYS A 993 8.74 32.51 -11.03
C CYS A 993 8.71 33.86 -10.31
N ARG A 994 8.15 34.91 -10.93
CA ARG A 994 7.97 36.23 -10.30
C ARG A 994 7.14 36.12 -9.03
N VAL A 995 6.00 35.45 -9.11
CA VAL A 995 5.12 35.21 -7.95
C VAL A 995 5.90 34.53 -6.84
N SER A 996 6.63 33.46 -7.13
CA SER A 996 7.38 32.70 -6.11
C SER A 996 8.41 33.55 -5.38
N VAL A 997 9.23 34.31 -6.11
CA VAL A 997 10.25 35.18 -5.51
C VAL A 997 9.60 36.28 -4.67
N ALA A 998 8.55 36.93 -5.19
CA ALA A 998 7.86 38.00 -4.47
C ALA A 998 7.16 37.48 -3.21
N THR A 999 6.58 36.28 -3.24
CA THR A 999 5.98 35.64 -2.06
C THR A 999 7.00 35.33 -0.98
N VAL A 1000 8.18 34.81 -1.35
CA VAL A 1000 9.27 34.56 -0.38
C VAL A 1000 9.73 35.86 0.26
N ASN A 1001 9.95 36.92 -0.53
CA ASN A 1001 10.32 38.23 0.01
C ASN A 1001 9.26 38.81 0.95
N ALA A 1002 7.96 38.65 0.63
CA ALA A 1002 6.88 39.08 1.50
C ALA A 1002 6.85 38.28 2.81
N MET A 1003 7.10 36.97 2.76
CA MET A 1003 7.22 36.14 3.97
C MET A 1003 8.41 36.58 4.85
N GLU A 1004 9.54 36.95 4.25
CA GLU A 1004 10.67 37.53 5.00
C GLU A 1004 10.30 38.87 5.65
N GLN A 1005 9.57 39.74 4.96
CA GLN A 1005 9.07 40.99 5.54
C GLN A 1005 8.15 40.74 6.74
N LEU A 1006 7.27 39.75 6.68
CA LEU A 1006 6.43 39.37 7.83
C LEU A 1006 7.29 38.98 9.04
N THR A 1007 8.38 38.25 8.83
CA THR A 1007 9.28 37.85 9.95
C THR A 1007 9.99 39.02 10.63
N GLN A 1008 10.08 40.18 9.98
CA GLN A 1008 10.64 41.40 10.55
C GLN A 1008 9.63 42.18 11.40
N LEU A 1009 8.33 41.93 11.23
CA LEU A 1009 7.28 42.53 12.05
C LEU A 1009 7.19 41.85 13.42
N THR A 1010 6.66 42.60 14.39
CA THR A 1010 6.47 42.10 15.76
C THR A 1010 5.49 40.92 15.77
N TRP A 1011 5.93 39.80 16.36
CA TRP A 1011 5.16 38.55 16.52
C TRP A 1011 4.36 38.56 17.82
#